data_AF-A0A516WX94-F1
#
_entry.id   AF-A0A516WX94-F1
#
_cell.length_a   1.000
_cell.length_b   1.000
_cell.length_c   1.000
_cell.angle_alpha   90.00
_cell.angle_beta   90.00
_cell.angle_gamma   90.00
#
_symmetry.space_group_name_H-M   'P 1'
#
loop_
_entity.id
_entity.type
_entity.pdbx_description
1 polymer ?
#
loop_
_entity_poly.entity_id
_entity_poly.type
_entity_poly.pdbx_seq_one_letter_code
_entity_poly.pdbx_strand_id
1 'polypeptide(L)'
;MPKNNPPIPGTPGSGTPTLAEPTEPTEPLPPKPDQRAPALGTATGQPVEGPDTARGQQGEHLTTAQGARLYDTDHSLKAGTRGPTLLQDHHLREKITHFDHERIPERVVHARGAAAHGVFRGYGSAEPISKAAFLGKDVETPVFVRFSTVLGSRGSADAVRDTRGFATKFYTGEGTFDLVGNNIPVFFIQDGIKFPDVVHAAKPHPDREIPQAQSAHDTFWDFVSLHTEATAHTLWNMSDRGIPRSYRMMEGFGVNTFRMVNAAGESSLVKFHWKPKLGVHSLVWEEAQIVNGMDPDYHRRDLADAIESGAYPEWELGIQAFPDTPDQTFEGIDLLDPTKMVPEELAPVQPIGLMTLDANPTNFFAETEQVAFHPGHLVPGIDVTDDPLLQARLFSYLDTQISRLGGPNFGQIPINRPQAEVNDMLRDGMHQTGVHPGVAPYRPNSLDGGCPFLAGADVAFAEVPVPMPESTKLRAAPASFDDHFSQARLFYASLSPVEQAHVAQAYTFELGKCYEQVIKERALEVVANIDPGLCEQVAVGLGLPAPAPTVAFDVAPTPSPALSQVGAEWPLDGRIIGIVADDESDLAEVADAVEMIGKNSMVPLVIGPHGGELGSGKGAVPVSRTFLTMRSVEFDAILVAAPASDPRVHVLLTEAFRHCKALGGWAAGRGLLEAAGIPSEAPGIVIADDASALFDGITALMKSHRVWERQV
;
A
#
# COMPACT_ATOMS: atom_id res chain seq x y z
N MET A 1 -30.64 -15.34 0.19
CA MET A 1 -30.21 -14.80 -1.12
C MET A 1 -30.62 -15.80 -2.21
N PRO A 2 -31.13 -15.36 -3.36
CA PRO A 2 -31.26 -16.24 -4.51
C PRO A 2 -29.89 -16.85 -4.81
N LYS A 3 -29.85 -18.16 -5.08
CA LYS A 3 -28.62 -18.99 -5.16
C LYS A 3 -27.65 -18.63 -6.29
N ASN A 4 -27.91 -17.56 -7.06
CA ASN A 4 -27.21 -17.28 -8.32
C ASN A 4 -26.45 -15.94 -8.36
N ASN A 5 -26.52 -15.09 -7.32
CA ASN A 5 -25.75 -13.85 -7.34
C ASN A 5 -24.33 -14.08 -6.79
N PRO A 6 -23.29 -13.50 -7.41
CA PRO A 6 -21.95 -13.55 -6.87
C PRO A 6 -21.93 -12.86 -5.49
N PRO A 7 -21.16 -13.38 -4.52
CA PRO A 7 -21.02 -12.74 -3.22
C PRO A 7 -20.37 -11.36 -3.41
N ILE A 8 -21.02 -10.32 -2.88
CA ILE A 8 -20.46 -8.96 -2.85
C ILE A 8 -19.62 -8.83 -1.57
N PRO A 9 -18.34 -8.42 -1.66
CA PRO A 9 -17.47 -8.29 -0.49
C PRO A 9 -17.92 -7.13 0.43
N GLY A 10 -17.33 -7.08 1.63
CA GLY A 10 -17.66 -6.10 2.66
C GLY A 10 -18.62 -6.60 3.72
N THR A 11 -18.83 -7.92 3.84
CA THR A 11 -19.70 -8.47 4.90
C THR A 11 -19.05 -8.28 6.29
N PRO A 12 -19.77 -7.78 7.32
CA PRO A 12 -19.15 -7.43 8.60
C PRO A 12 -18.73 -8.61 9.47
N GLY A 13 -19.32 -9.80 9.26
CA GLY A 13 -19.12 -10.95 10.13
C GLY A 13 -19.39 -12.26 9.40
N SER A 14 -19.05 -13.38 10.05
CA SER A 14 -19.15 -14.73 9.49
C SER A 14 -20.57 -15.28 9.39
N GLY A 15 -21.56 -14.58 9.92
CA GLY A 15 -22.97 -14.97 9.89
C GLY A 15 -23.92 -13.79 9.74
N THR A 16 -25.12 -14.06 9.23
CA THR A 16 -26.19 -13.06 9.13
C THR A 16 -26.81 -12.82 10.51
N PRO A 17 -26.92 -11.57 10.99
CA PRO A 17 -27.56 -11.28 12.26
C PRO A 17 -29.06 -11.57 12.21
N THR A 18 -29.63 -11.97 13.35
CA THR A 18 -31.09 -12.10 13.51
C THR A 18 -31.74 -10.75 13.75
N LEU A 19 -32.99 -10.59 13.31
CA LEU A 19 -33.78 -9.39 13.65
C LEU A 19 -34.10 -9.32 15.15
N ALA A 20 -34.40 -10.48 15.76
CA ALA A 20 -34.58 -10.57 17.20
C ALA A 20 -33.23 -10.39 17.91
N GLU A 21 -33.24 -9.67 19.02
CA GLU A 21 -32.08 -9.53 19.89
C GLU A 21 -31.66 -10.91 20.44
N PRO A 22 -30.38 -11.29 20.30
CA PRO A 22 -29.88 -12.51 20.91
C PRO A 22 -29.84 -12.33 22.44
N THR A 23 -30.61 -13.14 23.16
CA THR A 23 -30.76 -13.07 24.63
C THR A 23 -30.20 -14.29 25.36
N GLU A 24 -29.79 -15.32 24.62
CA GLU A 24 -29.21 -16.54 25.15
C GLU A 24 -27.69 -16.55 24.94
N PRO A 25 -26.89 -16.97 25.94
CA PRO A 25 -25.45 -17.10 25.78
C PRO A 25 -25.07 -18.10 24.68
N THR A 26 -24.13 -17.71 23.83
CA THR A 26 -23.53 -18.59 22.83
C THR A 26 -22.02 -18.35 22.77
N GLU A 27 -21.27 -19.32 22.30
CA GLU A 27 -19.85 -19.13 22.02
C GLU A 27 -19.64 -18.03 20.95
N PRO A 28 -18.46 -17.38 20.93
CA PRO A 28 -18.12 -16.40 19.91
C PRO A 28 -18.21 -16.98 18.50
N LEU A 29 -18.69 -16.16 17.55
CA LEU A 29 -18.70 -16.54 16.15
C LEU A 29 -17.26 -16.76 15.64
N PRO A 30 -17.03 -17.72 14.73
CA PRO A 30 -15.73 -17.91 14.13
C PRO A 30 -15.33 -16.68 13.28
N PRO A 31 -14.02 -16.45 13.04
CA PRO A 31 -13.57 -15.48 12.05
C PRO A 31 -14.19 -15.73 10.67
N LYS A 32 -14.21 -14.71 9.81
CA LYS A 32 -14.65 -14.89 8.42
C LYS A 32 -13.68 -15.81 7.65
N PRO A 33 -14.13 -16.51 6.59
CA PRO A 33 -13.26 -17.41 5.82
C PRO A 33 -12.04 -16.73 5.18
N ASP A 34 -12.14 -15.43 4.88
CA ASP A 34 -11.05 -14.62 4.33
C ASP A 34 -10.08 -14.11 5.39
N GLN A 35 -10.28 -14.41 6.67
CA GLN A 35 -9.44 -13.88 7.76
C GLN A 35 -8.48 -14.93 8.31
N ARG A 36 -7.27 -14.48 8.66
CA ARG A 36 -6.24 -15.29 9.34
C ARG A 36 -5.63 -14.52 10.50
N ALA A 37 -5.43 -15.21 11.62
CA ALA A 37 -4.73 -14.68 12.79
C ALA A 37 -3.22 -14.98 12.70
N PRO A 38 -2.36 -14.28 13.47
CA PRO A 38 -0.95 -14.63 13.55
C PRO A 38 -0.77 -16.06 14.10
N ALA A 39 0.20 -16.79 13.56
CA ALA A 39 0.47 -18.17 13.95
C ALA A 39 0.54 -18.37 15.48
N LEU A 40 0.04 -19.50 15.98
CA LEU A 40 0.11 -19.82 17.39
C LEU A 40 1.54 -20.22 17.78
N GLY A 41 2.02 -19.69 18.90
CA GLY A 41 3.41 -19.86 19.33
C GLY A 41 3.72 -19.12 20.63
N THR A 42 4.80 -19.54 21.28
CA THR A 42 5.37 -18.91 22.49
C THR A 42 5.96 -17.54 22.19
N ALA A 43 6.50 -16.80 23.17
CA ALA A 43 7.23 -15.55 22.89
C ALA A 43 8.58 -15.77 22.17
N THR A 44 9.14 -16.99 22.24
CA THR A 44 10.47 -17.35 21.73
C THR A 44 10.42 -18.08 20.38
N GLY A 45 9.31 -17.95 19.65
CA GLY A 45 9.15 -18.51 18.30
C GLY A 45 8.77 -19.98 18.23
N GLN A 46 8.68 -20.70 19.36
CA GLN A 46 8.27 -22.12 19.36
C GLN A 46 6.78 -22.27 19.02
N PRO A 47 6.39 -23.16 18.08
CA PRO A 47 5.00 -23.48 17.79
C PRO A 47 4.26 -24.01 19.01
N VAL A 48 2.95 -23.74 19.08
CA VAL A 48 2.07 -24.25 20.13
C VAL A 48 0.84 -24.87 19.45
N GLU A 49 0.41 -26.04 19.91
CA GLU A 49 -0.79 -26.70 19.42
C GLU A 49 -2.06 -26.02 19.95
N GLY A 50 -3.06 -25.85 19.10
CA GLY A 50 -4.35 -25.28 19.46
C GLY A 50 -5.08 -24.70 18.23
N PRO A 51 -6.34 -24.28 18.39
CA PRO A 51 -7.05 -23.57 17.33
C PRO A 51 -6.43 -22.18 17.12
N ASP A 52 -6.51 -21.64 15.89
CA ASP A 52 -6.02 -20.28 15.58
C ASP A 52 -6.69 -19.20 16.44
N THR A 53 -7.90 -19.48 16.93
CA THR A 53 -8.66 -18.60 17.84
C THR A 53 -8.18 -18.64 19.29
N ALA A 54 -7.18 -19.45 19.64
CA ALA A 54 -6.72 -19.64 21.02
C ALA A 54 -6.22 -18.36 21.72
N ARG A 55 -5.86 -17.31 20.96
CA ARG A 55 -5.50 -15.98 21.49
C ARG A 55 -6.70 -15.05 21.71
N GLY A 56 -7.87 -15.42 21.20
CA GLY A 56 -9.10 -14.65 21.26
C GLY A 56 -10.02 -15.04 22.42
N GLN A 57 -11.23 -14.47 22.41
CA GLN A 57 -12.28 -14.79 23.39
C GLN A 57 -12.83 -16.22 23.16
N GLN A 58 -13.12 -16.94 24.24
CA GLN A 58 -13.51 -18.36 24.21
C GLN A 58 -14.80 -18.66 25.00
N GLY A 59 -15.40 -17.68 25.67
CA GLY A 59 -16.50 -17.89 26.62
C GLY A 59 -17.84 -17.32 26.14
N GLU A 60 -18.93 -17.87 26.67
CA GLU A 60 -20.32 -17.46 26.38
C GLU A 60 -20.77 -16.22 27.18
N HIS A 61 -20.02 -15.83 28.21
CA HIS A 61 -20.40 -14.77 29.14
C HIS A 61 -19.44 -13.59 29.09
N LEU A 62 -19.99 -12.38 29.17
CA LEU A 62 -19.22 -11.16 29.37
C LEU A 62 -18.52 -11.18 30.74
N THR A 63 -17.24 -10.81 30.76
CA THR A 63 -16.44 -10.73 31.99
C THR A 63 -15.70 -9.40 32.12
N THR A 64 -15.22 -9.11 33.33
CA THR A 64 -14.12 -8.17 33.57
C THR A 64 -12.81 -8.71 32.98
N ALA A 65 -11.75 -7.90 32.93
CA ALA A 65 -10.43 -8.34 32.44
C ALA A 65 -9.77 -9.40 33.35
N GLN A 66 -10.24 -9.55 34.59
CA GLN A 66 -9.83 -10.62 35.52
C GLN A 66 -10.74 -11.85 35.45
N GLY A 67 -11.68 -11.90 34.51
CA GLY A 67 -12.55 -13.08 34.28
C GLY A 67 -13.78 -13.17 35.20
N ALA A 68 -14.14 -12.10 35.93
CA ALA A 68 -15.38 -12.10 36.72
C ALA A 68 -16.59 -11.84 35.82
N ARG A 69 -17.60 -12.72 35.87
CA ARG A 69 -18.82 -12.58 35.06
C ARG A 69 -19.62 -11.33 35.46
N LEU A 70 -20.15 -10.64 34.46
CA LEU A 70 -20.95 -9.43 34.64
C LEU A 70 -22.44 -9.72 34.44
N TYR A 71 -23.27 -9.14 35.30
CA TYR A 71 -24.74 -9.24 35.18
C TYR A 71 -25.38 -7.99 34.57
N ASP A 72 -24.65 -6.87 34.51
CA ASP A 72 -25.09 -5.58 33.95
C ASP A 72 -23.84 -4.79 33.51
N THR A 73 -23.91 -4.14 32.34
CA THR A 73 -22.86 -3.27 31.78
C THR A 73 -23.40 -1.90 31.34
N ASP A 74 -24.71 -1.70 31.45
CA ASP A 74 -25.42 -0.51 31.02
C ASP A 74 -25.55 0.51 32.17
N HIS A 75 -25.50 0.01 33.42
CA HIS A 75 -25.64 0.83 34.62
C HIS A 75 -24.41 0.78 35.51
N SER A 76 -23.93 1.96 35.92
CA SER A 76 -22.95 2.06 37.02
C SER A 76 -23.60 1.74 38.37
N LEU A 77 -22.81 1.22 39.30
CA LEU A 77 -23.19 1.06 40.71
C LEU A 77 -23.35 2.43 41.38
N LYS A 78 -24.54 2.68 41.96
CA LYS A 78 -24.92 3.97 42.56
C LYS A 78 -25.50 3.80 43.96
N ALA A 79 -25.46 4.88 44.76
CA ALA A 79 -26.20 4.97 46.04
C ALA A 79 -27.71 5.20 45.82
N GLY A 80 -28.42 4.16 45.35
CA GLY A 80 -29.81 4.23 44.91
C GLY A 80 -29.95 4.59 43.43
N THR A 81 -31.14 4.36 42.85
CA THR A 81 -31.38 4.47 41.40
C THR A 81 -31.11 5.85 40.79
N ARG A 82 -31.14 6.91 41.62
CA ARG A 82 -30.84 8.30 41.24
C ARG A 82 -29.67 8.90 42.03
N GLY A 83 -28.91 8.07 42.75
CA GLY A 83 -27.79 8.51 43.58
C GLY A 83 -26.48 8.68 42.80
N PRO A 84 -25.42 9.16 43.46
CA PRO A 84 -24.09 9.24 42.88
C PRO A 84 -23.52 7.85 42.58
N THR A 85 -22.69 7.77 41.55
CA THR A 85 -21.87 6.59 41.24
C THR A 85 -20.84 6.34 42.34
N LEU A 86 -20.63 5.07 42.69
CA LEU A 86 -19.73 4.66 43.76
C LEU A 86 -18.36 4.27 43.20
N LEU A 87 -17.28 4.78 43.83
CA LEU A 87 -15.91 4.44 43.43
C LEU A 87 -15.59 2.93 43.58
N GLN A 88 -16.34 2.20 44.39
CA GLN A 88 -16.18 0.76 44.56
C GLN A 88 -16.61 -0.05 43.32
N ASP A 89 -17.28 0.57 42.34
CA ASP A 89 -17.60 -0.04 41.06
C ASP A 89 -16.32 -0.40 40.30
N HIS A 90 -15.95 -1.68 40.31
CA HIS A 90 -14.73 -2.14 39.66
C HIS A 90 -14.89 -2.26 38.14
N HIS A 91 -16.07 -2.65 37.65
CA HIS A 91 -16.35 -2.78 36.23
C HIS A 91 -16.28 -1.43 35.54
N LEU A 92 -16.95 -0.41 36.11
CA LEU A 92 -16.88 0.96 35.60
C LEU A 92 -15.44 1.44 35.49
N ARG A 93 -14.68 1.34 36.58
CA ARG A 93 -13.30 1.84 36.61
C ARG A 93 -12.43 1.12 35.58
N GLU A 94 -12.52 -0.20 35.51
CA GLU A 94 -11.72 -0.98 34.57
C GLU A 94 -12.07 -0.70 33.10
N LYS A 95 -13.35 -0.74 32.75
CA LYS A 95 -13.83 -0.48 31.38
C LYS A 95 -13.38 0.89 30.88
N ILE A 96 -13.53 1.93 31.71
CA ILE A 96 -13.09 3.29 31.38
C ILE A 96 -11.56 3.38 31.34
N THR A 97 -10.85 2.78 32.31
CA THR A 97 -9.38 2.80 32.31
C THR A 97 -8.82 2.17 31.04
N HIS A 98 -9.34 1.03 30.59
CA HIS A 98 -8.87 0.41 29.35
C HIS A 98 -9.17 1.30 28.14
N PHE A 99 -10.39 1.81 28.01
CA PHE A 99 -10.79 2.71 26.93
C PHE A 99 -9.88 3.94 26.82
N ASP A 100 -9.59 4.59 27.96
CA ASP A 100 -8.74 5.78 28.02
C ASP A 100 -7.29 5.53 27.56
N HIS A 101 -6.86 4.27 27.50
CA HIS A 101 -5.49 3.85 27.13
C HIS A 101 -5.45 2.98 25.86
N GLU A 102 -6.50 2.97 25.04
CA GLU A 102 -6.52 2.18 23.79
C GLU A 102 -5.59 2.72 22.69
N ARG A 103 -5.22 4.01 22.73
CA ARG A 103 -4.42 4.64 21.68
C ARG A 103 -2.93 4.57 22.03
N ILE A 104 -2.14 4.06 21.10
CA ILE A 104 -0.68 4.15 21.09
C ILE A 104 -0.24 5.25 20.12
N PRO A 105 1.02 5.74 20.18
CA PRO A 105 1.54 6.62 19.15
C PRO A 105 1.40 5.97 17.77
N GLU A 106 0.98 6.75 16.77
CA GLU A 106 1.06 6.31 15.38
C GLU A 106 2.52 6.27 14.90
N ARG A 107 2.77 5.70 13.72
CA ARG A 107 4.09 5.81 13.09
C ARG A 107 4.35 7.27 12.72
N VAL A 108 5.59 7.74 12.88
CA VAL A 108 5.99 9.13 12.55
C VAL A 108 5.69 9.47 11.08
N VAL A 109 6.02 8.53 10.20
CA VAL A 109 5.67 8.51 8.77
C VAL A 109 4.98 7.18 8.46
N HIS A 110 4.25 7.12 7.36
CA HIS A 110 3.49 5.91 6.98
C HIS A 110 2.42 5.49 8.01
N ALA A 111 1.85 6.46 8.73
CA ALA A 111 0.83 6.22 9.76
C ALA A 111 -0.44 5.60 9.16
N ARG A 112 -0.91 6.15 8.04
CA ARG A 112 -2.06 5.62 7.30
C ARG A 112 -1.64 4.42 6.46
N GLY A 113 -2.22 3.26 6.74
CA GLY A 113 -1.94 2.03 5.98
C GLY A 113 -2.98 0.93 6.16
N ALA A 114 -2.80 -0.14 5.39
CA ALA A 114 -3.58 -1.37 5.40
C ALA A 114 -2.64 -2.56 5.24
N ALA A 115 -3.01 -3.72 5.75
CA ALA A 115 -2.16 -4.91 5.71
C ALA A 115 -2.97 -6.18 5.50
N ALA A 116 -2.29 -7.20 4.99
CA ALA A 116 -2.84 -8.52 4.77
C ALA A 116 -1.75 -9.58 4.99
N HIS A 117 -2.20 -10.79 5.32
CA HIS A 117 -1.37 -11.96 5.34
C HIS A 117 -1.26 -12.56 3.94
N GLY A 118 -0.18 -13.30 3.70
CA GLY A 118 0.04 -14.01 2.45
C GLY A 118 1.07 -15.12 2.57
N VAL A 119 1.45 -15.66 1.42
CA VAL A 119 2.54 -16.61 1.26
C VAL A 119 3.44 -16.13 0.12
N PHE A 120 4.75 -16.19 0.35
CA PHE A 120 5.76 -16.08 -0.68
C PHE A 120 6.27 -17.48 -1.06
N ARG A 121 6.37 -17.77 -2.36
CA ARG A 121 6.97 -18.99 -2.89
C ARG A 121 8.21 -18.66 -3.70
N GLY A 122 9.37 -19.15 -3.23
CA GLY A 122 10.65 -18.99 -3.93
C GLY A 122 10.74 -19.81 -5.22
N TYR A 123 11.39 -19.27 -6.24
CA TYR A 123 11.61 -19.97 -7.52
C TYR A 123 12.93 -20.76 -7.56
N GLY A 124 13.86 -20.51 -6.63
CA GLY A 124 15.22 -21.06 -6.64
C GLY A 124 16.19 -20.38 -7.61
N SER A 125 15.71 -19.43 -8.43
CA SER A 125 16.55 -18.71 -9.40
C SER A 125 17.59 -17.77 -8.76
N ALA A 126 17.44 -17.42 -7.47
CA ALA A 126 18.39 -16.61 -6.72
C ALA A 126 19.53 -17.41 -6.06
N GLU A 127 19.45 -18.75 -6.03
CA GLU A 127 20.45 -19.63 -5.40
C GLU A 127 21.90 -19.37 -5.85
N PRO A 128 22.19 -19.03 -7.13
CA PRO A 128 23.56 -18.72 -7.57
C PRO A 128 24.19 -17.49 -6.88
N ILE A 129 23.38 -16.55 -6.39
CA ILE A 129 23.85 -15.29 -5.80
C ILE A 129 23.47 -15.10 -4.33
N SER A 130 22.56 -15.90 -3.78
CA SER A 130 22.13 -15.82 -2.37
C SER A 130 21.95 -17.20 -1.76
N LYS A 131 22.40 -17.35 -0.51
CA LYS A 131 22.16 -18.53 0.35
C LYS A 131 20.91 -18.41 1.22
N ALA A 132 20.08 -17.37 1.05
CA ALA A 132 18.89 -17.17 1.88
C ALA A 132 17.86 -18.28 1.62
N ALA A 133 17.56 -19.07 2.66
CA ALA A 133 16.77 -20.30 2.52
C ALA A 133 15.36 -20.08 1.92
N PHE A 134 14.72 -18.94 2.21
CA PHE A 134 13.37 -18.62 1.73
C PHE A 134 13.29 -18.41 0.21
N LEU A 135 14.42 -18.18 -0.46
CA LEU A 135 14.51 -18.03 -1.92
C LEU A 135 14.68 -19.36 -2.65
N GLY A 136 14.85 -20.47 -1.91
CA GLY A 136 14.96 -21.81 -2.46
C GLY A 136 13.71 -22.21 -3.27
N LYS A 137 13.90 -23.13 -4.21
CA LYS A 137 12.81 -23.56 -5.09
C LYS A 137 11.63 -24.17 -4.32
N ASP A 138 10.43 -23.67 -4.61
CA ASP A 138 9.15 -24.11 -4.05
C ASP A 138 9.04 -23.95 -2.51
N VAL A 139 9.98 -23.21 -1.89
CA VAL A 139 9.93 -22.90 -0.46
C VAL A 139 8.81 -21.89 -0.21
N GLU A 140 7.81 -22.30 0.58
CA GLU A 140 6.73 -21.43 1.02
C GLU A 140 7.11 -20.74 2.33
N THR A 141 6.99 -19.42 2.33
CA THR A 141 7.31 -18.57 3.46
C THR A 141 6.09 -17.70 3.77
N PRO A 142 5.50 -17.81 4.98
CA PRO A 142 4.44 -16.91 5.38
C PRO A 142 4.93 -15.46 5.31
N VAL A 143 4.06 -14.55 4.87
CA VAL A 143 4.34 -13.12 4.85
C VAL A 143 3.23 -12.30 5.47
N PHE A 144 3.59 -11.13 6.00
CA PHE A 144 2.65 -10.08 6.33
C PHE A 144 3.08 -8.79 5.64
N VAL A 145 2.19 -8.21 4.83
CA VAL A 145 2.48 -7.03 4.02
C VAL A 145 1.67 -5.86 4.54
N ARG A 146 2.32 -4.71 4.71
CA ARG A 146 1.65 -3.45 5.01
C ARG A 146 1.94 -2.42 3.93
N PHE A 147 0.87 -1.94 3.31
CA PHE A 147 0.88 -0.78 2.42
C PHE A 147 0.54 0.49 3.19
N SER A 148 1.01 1.64 2.72
CA SER A 148 0.77 2.91 3.40
C SER A 148 0.94 4.12 2.48
N THR A 149 0.36 5.26 2.82
CA THR A 149 0.84 6.57 2.35
C THR A 149 2.08 6.98 3.18
N VAL A 150 2.61 8.19 3.09
CA VAL A 150 3.76 8.65 3.90
C VAL A 150 3.38 9.78 4.84
N LEU A 151 2.79 10.85 4.31
CA LEU A 151 2.66 12.14 5.01
C LEU A 151 1.48 12.15 5.98
N GLY A 152 0.38 11.51 5.60
CA GLY A 152 -0.86 11.54 6.36
C GLY A 152 -0.76 10.91 7.74
N SER A 153 -1.43 11.52 8.73
CA SER A 153 -1.74 10.86 10.01
C SER A 153 -2.65 9.65 9.79
N ARG A 154 -2.80 8.76 10.79
CA ARG A 154 -3.54 7.50 10.66
C ARG A 154 -4.98 7.64 10.12
N GLY A 155 -5.62 8.77 10.38
CA GLY A 155 -6.98 9.10 9.92
C GLY A 155 -7.07 9.82 8.57
N SER A 156 -5.96 10.02 7.85
CA SER A 156 -5.98 10.63 6.51
C SER A 156 -6.62 9.71 5.46
N ALA A 157 -6.84 10.24 4.26
CA ALA A 157 -7.39 9.50 3.14
C ALA A 157 -6.32 8.68 2.37
N ASP A 158 -6.75 7.62 1.68
CA ASP A 158 -5.89 6.67 0.96
C ASP A 158 -5.41 7.16 -0.42
N ALA A 159 -6.30 7.81 -1.19
CA ALA A 159 -6.06 8.19 -2.59
C ALA A 159 -5.45 9.60 -2.73
N VAL A 160 -4.64 10.03 -1.77
CA VAL A 160 -3.89 11.30 -1.85
C VAL A 160 -2.73 11.19 -2.84
N ARG A 161 -2.22 12.32 -3.34
CA ARG A 161 -0.94 12.33 -4.08
C ARG A 161 0.20 12.20 -3.07
N ASP A 162 0.84 11.04 -3.07
CA ASP A 162 1.90 10.71 -2.10
C ASP A 162 2.72 9.52 -2.60
N THR A 163 3.87 9.29 -2.01
CA THR A 163 4.57 8.01 -2.14
C THR A 163 3.79 6.93 -1.38
N ARG A 164 3.83 5.68 -1.84
CA ARG A 164 3.27 4.55 -1.12
C ARG A 164 4.37 3.68 -0.53
N GLY A 165 4.30 3.41 0.76
CA GLY A 165 5.14 2.40 1.41
C GLY A 165 4.64 1.00 1.09
N PHE A 166 5.57 0.08 0.84
CA PHE A 166 5.33 -1.33 0.55
C PHE A 166 6.30 -2.16 1.41
N ALA A 167 5.88 -2.50 2.63
CA ALA A 167 6.69 -3.25 3.58
C ALA A 167 6.24 -4.71 3.66
N THR A 168 7.16 -5.65 3.45
CA THR A 168 6.91 -7.10 3.49
C THR A 168 7.77 -7.75 4.57
N LYS A 169 7.12 -8.45 5.50
CA LYS A 169 7.77 -9.26 6.54
C LYS A 169 7.71 -10.71 6.11
N PHE A 170 8.87 -11.34 5.98
CA PHE A 170 9.02 -12.76 5.69
C PHE A 170 9.35 -13.51 6.97
N TYR A 171 8.48 -14.45 7.36
CA TYR A 171 8.70 -15.30 8.53
C TYR A 171 9.51 -16.54 8.10
N THR A 172 10.81 -16.38 7.88
CA THR A 172 11.67 -17.47 7.39
C THR A 172 12.07 -18.43 8.52
N GLY A 173 12.57 -19.61 8.15
CA GLY A 173 13.13 -20.58 9.11
C GLY A 173 14.47 -20.15 9.73
N GLU A 174 15.13 -19.13 9.18
CA GLU A 174 16.45 -18.64 9.60
C GLU A 174 16.39 -17.23 10.22
N GLY A 175 15.18 -16.79 10.61
CA GLY A 175 14.92 -15.47 11.15
C GLY A 175 13.89 -14.68 10.34
N THR A 176 13.51 -13.51 10.84
CA THR A 176 12.60 -12.61 10.13
C THR A 176 13.41 -11.75 9.15
N PHE A 177 13.00 -11.71 7.88
CA PHE A 177 13.51 -10.74 6.90
C PHE A 177 12.44 -9.69 6.62
N ASP A 178 12.79 -8.41 6.66
CA ASP A 178 11.87 -7.32 6.29
C ASP A 178 12.36 -6.56 5.06
N LEU A 179 11.65 -6.69 3.94
CA LEU A 179 11.86 -5.85 2.76
C LEU A 179 10.96 -4.61 2.86
N VAL A 180 11.54 -3.49 3.30
CA VAL A 180 10.82 -2.24 3.57
C VAL A 180 11.02 -1.26 2.41
N GLY A 181 10.13 -1.33 1.42
CA GLY A 181 10.21 -0.57 0.18
C GLY A 181 9.16 0.53 0.01
N ASN A 182 9.17 1.16 -1.17
CA ASN A 182 8.18 2.12 -1.66
C ASN A 182 7.69 1.73 -3.07
N ASN A 183 6.63 2.35 -3.56
CA ASN A 183 6.14 2.18 -4.94
C ASN A 183 6.91 2.99 -6.00
N ILE A 184 7.93 3.75 -5.58
CA ILE A 184 8.81 4.58 -6.42
C ILE A 184 10.24 4.05 -6.24
N PRO A 185 11.04 3.86 -7.32
CA PRO A 185 12.33 3.18 -7.27
C PRO A 185 13.49 4.00 -6.65
N VAL A 186 13.24 5.27 -6.37
CA VAL A 186 14.22 6.23 -5.82
C VAL A 186 13.66 6.90 -4.57
N PHE A 187 14.47 7.64 -3.82
CA PHE A 187 14.05 8.46 -2.68
C PHE A 187 14.33 9.96 -2.90
N PHE A 188 13.75 10.83 -2.06
CA PHE A 188 13.92 12.29 -2.16
C PHE A 188 15.32 12.79 -1.78
N ILE A 189 16.06 12.06 -0.95
CA ILE A 189 17.31 12.52 -0.35
C ILE A 189 18.36 11.43 -0.43
N GLN A 190 19.62 11.84 -0.48
CA GLN A 190 20.76 10.94 -0.59
C GLN A 190 21.22 10.40 0.77
N ASP A 191 21.25 11.25 1.80
CA ASP A 191 21.74 10.91 3.13
C ASP A 191 20.60 10.97 4.16
N GLY A 192 20.50 9.94 5.01
CA GLY A 192 19.44 9.85 6.01
C GLY A 192 19.47 10.93 7.09
N ILE A 193 20.55 11.69 7.24
CA ILE A 193 20.58 12.86 8.14
C ILE A 193 19.55 13.93 7.72
N LYS A 194 19.22 14.01 6.43
CA LYS A 194 18.21 14.93 5.87
C LYS A 194 16.78 14.43 6.04
N PHE A 195 16.57 13.22 6.54
CA PHE A 195 15.23 12.61 6.63
C PHE A 195 14.25 13.44 7.47
N PRO A 196 14.63 13.97 8.65
CA PRO A 196 13.73 14.87 9.39
C PRO A 196 13.40 16.14 8.62
N ASP A 197 14.35 16.70 7.85
CA ASP A 197 14.16 17.95 7.11
C ASP A 197 13.10 17.79 6.00
N VAL A 198 13.24 16.77 5.15
CA VAL A 198 12.26 16.52 4.08
C VAL A 198 10.89 16.13 4.63
N VAL A 199 10.85 15.35 5.72
CA VAL A 199 9.58 14.96 6.35
C VAL A 199 8.91 16.17 6.99
N HIS A 200 9.63 17.04 7.71
CA HIS A 200 9.07 18.27 8.25
C HIS A 200 8.61 19.24 7.16
N ALA A 201 9.35 19.32 6.06
CA ALA A 201 8.99 20.16 4.92
C ALA A 201 7.68 19.71 4.27
N ALA A 202 7.45 18.40 4.16
CA ALA A 202 6.27 17.79 3.53
C ALA A 202 5.08 17.57 4.48
N LYS A 203 5.30 17.48 5.79
CA LYS A 203 4.26 17.36 6.81
C LYS A 203 3.48 18.68 6.97
N PRO A 204 2.29 18.63 7.61
CA PRO A 204 1.53 19.83 7.91
C PRO A 204 2.36 20.88 8.67
N HIS A 205 2.15 22.17 8.40
CA HIS A 205 2.94 23.24 9.01
C HIS A 205 2.84 23.21 10.55
N PRO A 206 3.94 23.42 11.28
CA PRO A 206 3.96 23.24 12.73
C PRO A 206 3.15 24.31 13.51
N ASP A 207 2.82 25.44 12.90
CA ASP A 207 2.03 26.50 13.53
C ASP A 207 0.51 26.22 13.54
N ARG A 208 0.03 25.37 12.61
CA ARG A 208 -1.42 25.18 12.38
C ARG A 208 -1.85 23.78 11.98
N GLU A 209 -0.91 22.86 11.74
CA GLU A 209 -1.14 21.48 11.31
C GLU A 209 -1.94 21.36 9.98
N ILE A 210 -1.62 22.21 9.00
CA ILE A 210 -2.24 22.21 7.66
C ILE A 210 -1.14 22.29 6.59
N PRO A 211 -1.30 21.63 5.42
CA PRO A 211 -2.39 20.72 5.06
C PRO A 211 -2.13 19.26 5.47
N GLN A 212 -3.21 18.48 5.68
CA GLN A 212 -3.12 17.06 5.98
C GLN A 212 -2.91 16.25 4.69
N ALA A 213 -1.88 15.39 4.67
CA ALA A 213 -1.59 14.44 3.59
C ALA A 213 -1.48 15.04 2.18
N GLN A 214 -0.88 16.24 2.06
CA GLN A 214 -0.72 16.95 0.78
C GLN A 214 0.64 17.66 0.78
N SER A 215 1.39 17.56 -0.31
CA SER A 215 2.64 18.30 -0.52
C SER A 215 2.43 19.71 -1.12
N ALA A 216 1.18 20.05 -1.45
CA ALA A 216 0.80 21.28 -2.16
C ALA A 216 0.82 22.51 -1.24
N HIS A 217 1.99 22.84 -0.69
CA HIS A 217 2.21 23.98 0.19
C HIS A 217 3.67 24.44 0.16
N ASP A 218 3.88 25.68 0.62
CA ASP A 218 5.14 26.41 0.54
C ASP A 218 6.34 25.64 1.11
N THR A 219 6.24 25.07 2.31
CA THR A 219 7.42 24.43 2.97
C THR A 219 7.97 23.24 2.19
N PHE A 220 7.12 22.44 1.54
CA PHE A 220 7.58 21.32 0.73
C PHE A 220 8.30 21.82 -0.52
N TRP A 221 7.67 22.75 -1.24
CA TRP A 221 8.22 23.29 -2.48
C TRP A 221 9.44 24.19 -2.25
N ASP A 222 9.56 24.85 -1.09
CA ASP A 222 10.79 25.54 -0.70
C ASP A 222 11.94 24.54 -0.50
N PHE A 223 11.69 23.42 0.21
CA PHE A 223 12.70 22.37 0.36
C PHE A 223 13.12 21.80 -0.99
N VAL A 224 12.17 21.34 -1.82
CA VAL A 224 12.45 20.69 -3.10
C VAL A 224 13.15 21.64 -4.08
N SER A 225 12.81 22.93 -4.07
CA SER A 225 13.46 23.91 -4.94
C SER A 225 14.88 24.31 -4.49
N LEU A 226 15.27 24.01 -3.25
CA LEU A 226 16.62 24.25 -2.70
C LEU A 226 17.49 23.00 -2.62
N HIS A 227 16.88 21.82 -2.67
CA HIS A 227 17.53 20.51 -2.56
C HIS A 227 17.28 19.74 -3.86
N THR A 228 18.10 20.06 -4.87
CA THR A 228 17.88 19.54 -6.23
C THR A 228 18.03 18.02 -6.31
N GLU A 229 18.67 17.35 -5.34
CA GLU A 229 18.69 15.89 -5.23
C GLU A 229 17.28 15.26 -5.15
N ALA A 230 16.28 16.03 -4.70
CA ALA A 230 14.87 15.61 -4.61
C ALA A 230 14.13 15.60 -5.95
N THR A 231 14.76 16.08 -7.03
CA THR A 231 14.09 16.32 -8.32
C THR A 231 13.52 15.03 -8.92
N ALA A 232 14.30 13.95 -8.94
CA ALA A 232 13.86 12.68 -9.52
C ALA A 232 12.62 12.14 -8.81
N HIS A 233 12.66 12.00 -7.48
CA HIS A 233 11.52 11.48 -6.72
C HIS A 233 10.30 12.40 -6.79
N THR A 234 10.50 13.73 -6.74
CA THR A 234 9.40 14.69 -6.90
C THR A 234 8.68 14.48 -8.23
N LEU A 235 9.42 14.29 -9.33
CA LEU A 235 8.84 14.06 -10.64
C LEU A 235 8.02 12.76 -10.70
N TRP A 236 8.50 11.68 -10.06
CA TRP A 236 7.72 10.45 -9.89
C TRP A 236 6.43 10.69 -9.10
N ASN A 237 6.48 11.42 -7.99
CA ASN A 237 5.31 11.77 -7.17
C ASN A 237 4.32 12.69 -7.93
N MET A 238 4.81 13.56 -8.80
CA MET A 238 3.99 14.42 -9.67
C MET A 238 3.37 13.66 -10.85
N SER A 239 3.94 12.52 -11.25
CA SER A 239 3.28 11.61 -12.19
C SER A 239 2.10 10.87 -11.54
N ASP A 240 1.35 10.12 -12.33
CA ASP A 240 0.23 9.35 -11.79
C ASP A 240 0.67 8.23 -10.84
N ARG A 241 1.96 7.86 -10.81
CA ARG A 241 2.54 6.95 -9.82
C ARG A 241 2.30 7.41 -8.37
N GLY A 242 2.06 8.70 -8.14
CA GLY A 242 1.68 9.25 -6.83
C GLY A 242 0.21 9.04 -6.44
N ILE A 243 -0.64 8.58 -7.36
CA ILE A 243 -2.08 8.37 -7.16
C ILE A 243 -2.54 6.99 -7.70
N PRO A 244 -1.96 5.88 -7.20
CA PRO A 244 -2.29 4.54 -7.70
C PRO A 244 -3.78 4.21 -7.57
N ARG A 245 -4.31 3.39 -8.48
CA ARG A 245 -5.70 2.92 -8.46
C ARG A 245 -5.96 1.98 -7.29
N SER A 246 -4.98 1.16 -6.93
CA SER A 246 -5.04 0.21 -5.84
C SER A 246 -3.61 -0.15 -5.42
N TYR A 247 -3.42 -0.56 -4.17
CA TYR A 247 -2.17 -1.20 -3.77
C TYR A 247 -1.82 -2.40 -4.66
N ARG A 248 -2.83 -3.14 -5.15
CA ARG A 248 -2.69 -4.33 -6.01
C ARG A 248 -2.14 -4.02 -7.41
N MET A 249 -2.17 -2.75 -7.81
CA MET A 249 -1.84 -2.27 -9.16
C MET A 249 -0.72 -1.23 -9.12
N MET A 250 0.21 -1.37 -8.17
CA MET A 250 1.43 -0.58 -8.12
C MET A 250 2.64 -1.50 -7.97
N GLU A 251 3.78 -1.05 -8.50
CA GLU A 251 5.06 -1.68 -8.25
C GLU A 251 5.54 -1.45 -6.82
N GLY A 252 6.54 -2.20 -6.41
CA GLY A 252 7.29 -1.97 -5.17
C GLY A 252 8.79 -2.06 -5.43
N PHE A 253 9.57 -1.32 -4.66
CA PHE A 253 11.02 -1.25 -4.83
C PHE A 253 11.68 -1.18 -3.46
N GLY A 254 12.78 -1.92 -3.29
CA GLY A 254 13.63 -1.78 -2.10
C GLY A 254 14.30 -0.41 -1.98
N VAL A 255 14.35 0.35 -3.09
CA VAL A 255 15.06 1.62 -3.29
C VAL A 255 16.58 1.47 -3.20
N ASN A 256 17.07 1.12 -2.02
CA ASN A 256 18.50 0.97 -1.77
C ASN A 256 19.06 -0.26 -2.49
N THR A 257 20.36 -0.21 -2.77
CA THR A 257 21.10 -1.39 -3.18
C THR A 257 21.43 -2.24 -1.94
N PHE A 258 21.18 -3.53 -2.02
CA PHE A 258 21.55 -4.53 -1.02
C PHE A 258 22.68 -5.41 -1.55
N ARG A 259 23.25 -6.22 -0.67
CA ARG A 259 24.22 -7.25 -1.03
C ARG A 259 23.58 -8.61 -0.86
N MET A 260 23.72 -9.49 -1.85
CA MET A 260 23.41 -10.91 -1.74
C MET A 260 24.69 -11.73 -1.71
N VAL A 261 24.68 -12.82 -0.93
CA VAL A 261 25.85 -13.65 -0.70
C VAL A 261 25.49 -15.10 -0.95
N ASN A 262 26.19 -15.75 -1.88
CA ASN A 262 25.94 -17.15 -2.20
C ASN A 262 26.59 -18.11 -1.20
N ALA A 263 26.38 -19.42 -1.39
CA ALA A 263 26.94 -20.45 -0.52
C ALA A 263 28.48 -20.53 -0.55
N ALA A 264 29.13 -20.00 -1.60
CA ALA A 264 30.58 -19.91 -1.72
C ALA A 264 31.18 -18.67 -1.02
N GLY A 265 30.32 -17.78 -0.50
CA GLY A 265 30.73 -16.51 0.10
C GLY A 265 31.03 -15.40 -0.92
N GLU A 266 30.70 -15.61 -2.19
CA GLU A 266 30.78 -14.59 -3.23
C GLU A 266 29.58 -13.66 -3.12
N SER A 267 29.79 -12.38 -3.44
CA SER A 267 28.79 -11.35 -3.24
C SER A 267 28.38 -10.68 -4.57
N SER A 268 27.12 -10.26 -4.64
CA SER A 268 26.53 -9.50 -5.74
C SER A 268 25.71 -8.35 -5.18
N LEU A 269 25.71 -7.21 -5.85
CA LEU A 269 24.86 -6.07 -5.50
C LEU A 269 23.48 -6.26 -6.14
N VAL A 270 22.41 -5.93 -5.43
CA VAL A 270 21.05 -6.12 -5.93
C VAL A 270 20.12 -4.96 -5.59
N LYS A 271 19.16 -4.68 -6.48
CA LYS A 271 17.97 -3.88 -6.18
C LYS A 271 16.73 -4.77 -6.29
N PHE A 272 15.86 -4.73 -5.28
CA PHE A 272 14.62 -5.52 -5.22
C PHE A 272 13.45 -4.81 -5.90
N HIS A 273 12.61 -5.57 -6.60
CA HIS A 273 11.42 -5.12 -7.32
C HIS A 273 10.23 -6.04 -7.03
N TRP A 274 9.05 -5.46 -6.87
CA TRP A 274 7.77 -6.16 -6.87
C TRP A 274 7.00 -5.77 -8.12
N LYS A 275 6.74 -6.74 -9.00
CA LYS A 275 5.97 -6.53 -10.23
C LYS A 275 4.54 -7.06 -10.06
N PRO A 276 3.50 -6.21 -10.06
CA PRO A 276 2.12 -6.63 -9.88
C PRO A 276 1.61 -7.45 -11.08
N LYS A 277 0.94 -8.57 -10.83
CA LYS A 277 0.34 -9.38 -11.92
C LYS A 277 -0.84 -8.67 -12.61
N LEU A 278 -1.47 -7.72 -11.92
CA LEU A 278 -2.58 -6.90 -12.42
C LEU A 278 -2.13 -5.62 -13.15
N GLY A 279 -0.82 -5.43 -13.35
CA GLY A 279 -0.28 -4.25 -14.00
C GLY A 279 -0.18 -3.03 -13.10
N VAL A 280 0.32 -1.94 -13.69
CA VAL A 280 0.53 -0.67 -12.99
C VAL A 280 -0.53 0.32 -13.46
N HIS A 281 -1.41 0.71 -12.54
CA HIS A 281 -2.56 1.55 -12.85
C HIS A 281 -2.76 2.63 -11.80
N SER A 282 -3.20 3.80 -12.26
CA SER A 282 -3.34 4.99 -11.44
C SER A 282 -4.66 5.70 -11.72
N LEU A 283 -5.16 6.41 -10.71
CA LEU A 283 -6.30 7.31 -10.87
C LEU A 283 -5.89 8.54 -11.70
N VAL A 284 -6.88 9.32 -12.14
CA VAL A 284 -6.63 10.70 -12.58
C VAL A 284 -6.83 11.68 -11.42
N TRP A 285 -6.25 12.89 -11.49
CA TRP A 285 -6.17 13.76 -10.31
C TRP A 285 -7.53 14.21 -9.75
N GLU A 286 -8.48 14.62 -10.61
CA GLU A 286 -9.83 14.99 -10.16
C GLU A 286 -10.53 13.81 -9.45
N GLU A 287 -10.39 12.61 -10.01
CA GLU A 287 -10.96 11.39 -9.44
C GLU A 287 -10.37 11.09 -8.06
N ALA A 288 -9.04 11.14 -7.92
CA ALA A 288 -8.36 10.93 -6.64
C ALA A 288 -8.84 11.93 -5.57
N GLN A 289 -9.05 13.19 -5.94
CA GLN A 289 -9.62 14.19 -5.02
C GLN A 289 -11.06 13.86 -4.60
N ILE A 290 -11.90 13.40 -5.54
CA ILE A 290 -13.28 13.00 -5.24
C ILE A 290 -13.30 11.76 -4.33
N VAL A 291 -12.44 10.77 -4.60
CA VAL A 291 -12.28 9.56 -3.75
C VAL A 291 -12.04 9.95 -2.30
N ASN A 292 -11.09 10.86 -2.05
CA ASN A 292 -10.72 11.25 -0.69
C ASN A 292 -11.86 11.90 0.11
N GLY A 293 -12.89 12.43 -0.55
CA GLY A 293 -14.11 12.93 0.09
C GLY A 293 -15.22 11.89 0.24
N MET A 294 -15.31 10.94 -0.69
CA MET A 294 -16.42 9.97 -0.77
C MET A 294 -16.12 8.66 -0.05
N ASP A 295 -14.88 8.16 -0.16
CA ASP A 295 -14.39 6.97 0.55
C ASP A 295 -12.91 7.18 0.90
N PRO A 296 -12.59 7.83 2.03
CA PRO A 296 -11.19 8.00 2.45
C PRO A 296 -10.49 6.68 2.77
N ASP A 297 -11.23 5.56 2.85
CA ASP A 297 -10.73 4.20 3.06
C ASP A 297 -10.60 3.38 1.77
N TYR A 298 -10.62 4.03 0.60
CA TYR A 298 -10.67 3.40 -0.72
C TYR A 298 -9.65 2.27 -0.96
N HIS A 299 -8.35 2.50 -0.73
CA HIS A 299 -7.32 1.47 -0.98
C HIS A 299 -7.35 0.38 0.09
N ARG A 300 -7.67 0.72 1.34
CA ARG A 300 -7.86 -0.27 2.41
C ARG A 300 -9.04 -1.19 2.11
N ARG A 301 -10.15 -0.62 1.66
CA ARG A 301 -11.35 -1.36 1.26
C ARG A 301 -11.07 -2.23 0.05
N ASP A 302 -10.46 -1.68 -1.01
CA ASP A 302 -10.11 -2.44 -2.22
C ASP A 302 -9.23 -3.66 -1.91
N LEU A 303 -8.22 -3.53 -1.03
CA LEU A 303 -7.40 -4.66 -0.60
C LEU A 303 -8.23 -5.73 0.13
N ALA A 304 -9.04 -5.32 1.11
CA ALA A 304 -9.82 -6.24 1.92
C ALA A 304 -10.90 -6.96 1.10
N ASP A 305 -11.60 -6.23 0.25
CA ASP A 305 -12.68 -6.72 -0.60
C ASP A 305 -12.15 -7.64 -1.71
N ALA A 306 -10.96 -7.36 -2.26
CA ALA A 306 -10.30 -8.24 -3.23
C ALA A 306 -9.96 -9.60 -2.62
N ILE A 307 -9.46 -9.62 -1.38
CA ILE A 307 -9.19 -10.87 -0.66
C ILE A 307 -10.48 -11.61 -0.32
N GLU A 308 -11.51 -10.90 0.19
CA GLU A 308 -12.81 -11.50 0.52
C GLU A 308 -13.51 -12.11 -0.70
N SER A 309 -13.34 -11.52 -1.89
CA SER A 309 -13.89 -12.01 -3.14
C SER A 309 -13.04 -13.10 -3.82
N GLY A 310 -11.86 -13.43 -3.28
CA GLY A 310 -10.93 -14.40 -3.86
C GLY A 310 -10.11 -13.88 -5.04
N ALA A 311 -10.20 -12.59 -5.36
CA ALA A 311 -9.35 -11.90 -6.34
C ALA A 311 -8.00 -11.53 -5.72
N TYR A 312 -7.26 -12.55 -5.29
CA TYR A 312 -6.06 -12.38 -4.48
C TYR A 312 -5.00 -11.51 -5.18
N PRO A 313 -4.49 -10.48 -4.48
CA PRO A 313 -3.38 -9.68 -4.98
C PRO A 313 -2.09 -10.50 -5.13
N GLU A 314 -1.41 -10.37 -6.27
CA GLU A 314 -0.17 -11.09 -6.55
C GLU A 314 0.93 -10.17 -7.10
N TRP A 315 2.16 -10.38 -6.60
CA TRP A 315 3.37 -9.73 -7.10
C TRP A 315 4.49 -10.73 -7.27
N GLU A 316 5.21 -10.59 -8.38
CA GLU A 316 6.48 -11.31 -8.59
C GLU A 316 7.61 -10.51 -7.95
N LEU A 317 8.35 -11.13 -7.03
CA LEU A 317 9.60 -10.58 -6.54
C LEU A 317 10.64 -10.76 -7.63
N GLY A 318 11.30 -9.68 -7.99
CA GLY A 318 12.43 -9.68 -8.90
C GLY A 318 13.63 -8.93 -8.34
N ILE A 319 14.77 -9.17 -8.96
CA ILE A 319 16.02 -8.48 -8.65
C ILE A 319 16.69 -7.99 -9.92
N GLN A 320 17.29 -6.81 -9.85
CA GLN A 320 18.42 -6.48 -10.71
C GLN A 320 19.68 -6.90 -9.97
N ALA A 321 20.59 -7.62 -10.63
CA ALA A 321 21.84 -8.07 -10.04
C ALA A 321 23.02 -7.43 -10.76
N PHE A 322 23.99 -6.94 -9.98
CA PHE A 322 25.17 -6.24 -10.46
C PHE A 322 26.44 -6.86 -9.87
N PRO A 323 27.58 -6.76 -10.58
CA PRO A 323 28.86 -7.10 -10.01
C PRO A 323 29.15 -6.29 -8.74
N ASP A 324 29.68 -6.95 -7.72
CA ASP A 324 30.17 -6.27 -6.52
C ASP A 324 31.57 -5.72 -6.73
N THR A 325 31.65 -4.50 -7.28
CA THR A 325 32.92 -3.80 -7.53
C THR A 325 33.30 -2.91 -6.35
N PRO A 326 34.60 -2.58 -6.16
CA PRO A 326 35.02 -1.67 -5.08
C PRO A 326 34.35 -0.29 -5.12
N ASP A 327 34.05 0.21 -6.33
CA ASP A 327 33.40 1.51 -6.51
C ASP A 327 31.87 1.41 -6.40
N GLN A 328 31.31 0.19 -6.36
CA GLN A 328 29.86 -0.09 -6.28
C GLN A 328 29.04 0.70 -7.32
N THR A 329 29.58 0.83 -8.53
CA THR A 329 28.92 1.47 -9.66
C THR A 329 28.54 0.46 -10.74
N PHE A 330 27.55 0.79 -11.54
CA PHE A 330 27.14 0.01 -12.71
C PHE A 330 26.74 0.95 -13.85
N GLU A 331 27.38 0.80 -15.02
CA GLU A 331 27.12 1.63 -16.21
C GLU A 331 27.17 3.15 -15.92
N GLY A 332 28.09 3.56 -15.04
CA GLY A 332 28.25 4.97 -14.62
C GLY A 332 27.22 5.47 -13.60
N ILE A 333 26.32 4.60 -13.14
CA ILE A 333 25.37 4.89 -12.06
C ILE A 333 26.00 4.46 -10.74
N ASP A 334 25.99 5.36 -9.76
CA ASP A 334 26.36 5.04 -8.39
C ASP A 334 25.23 4.27 -7.71
N LEU A 335 25.47 3.01 -7.35
CA LEU A 335 24.44 2.16 -6.76
C LEU A 335 24.15 2.52 -5.30
N LEU A 336 25.00 3.34 -4.66
CA LEU A 336 24.81 3.80 -3.29
C LEU A 336 23.97 5.09 -3.22
N ASP A 337 23.67 5.72 -4.36
CA ASP A 337 22.79 6.88 -4.43
C ASP A 337 21.31 6.43 -4.48
N PRO A 338 20.52 6.60 -3.40
CA PRO A 338 19.12 6.20 -3.39
C PRO A 338 18.23 7.11 -4.26
N THR A 339 18.74 8.22 -4.79
CA THR A 339 18.05 9.06 -5.78
C THR A 339 18.20 8.52 -7.21
N LYS A 340 18.95 7.41 -7.38
CA LYS A 340 19.21 6.77 -8.68
C LYS A 340 18.58 5.38 -8.78
N MET A 341 17.91 5.14 -9.91
CA MET A 341 17.47 3.83 -10.37
C MET A 341 18.40 3.31 -11.46
N VAL A 342 18.39 2.01 -11.71
CA VAL A 342 19.03 1.42 -12.89
C VAL A 342 17.93 1.09 -13.91
N PRO A 343 17.92 1.68 -15.11
CA PRO A 343 16.97 1.33 -16.17
C PRO A 343 16.97 -0.18 -16.45
N GLU A 344 15.77 -0.74 -16.69
CA GLU A 344 15.61 -2.19 -16.88
C GLU A 344 16.26 -2.68 -18.18
N GLU A 345 16.48 -1.78 -19.14
CA GLU A 345 17.20 -2.05 -20.39
C GLU A 345 18.71 -2.24 -20.18
N LEU A 346 19.28 -1.67 -19.10
CA LEU A 346 20.68 -1.88 -18.71
C LEU A 346 20.84 -3.14 -17.86
N ALA A 347 19.89 -3.38 -16.95
CA ALA A 347 19.84 -4.56 -16.10
C ALA A 347 18.39 -5.06 -15.97
N PRO A 348 18.01 -6.13 -16.69
CA PRO A 348 16.66 -6.67 -16.62
C PRO A 348 16.32 -7.17 -15.21
N VAL A 349 15.08 -6.98 -14.79
CA VAL A 349 14.55 -7.54 -13.54
C VAL A 349 14.37 -9.05 -13.71
N GLN A 350 15.09 -9.83 -12.92
CA GLN A 350 15.03 -11.30 -12.92
C GLN A 350 14.05 -11.78 -11.84
N PRO A 351 13.02 -12.57 -12.19
CA PRO A 351 12.04 -13.04 -11.22
C PRO A 351 12.62 -14.15 -10.32
N ILE A 352 12.36 -14.04 -9.01
CA ILE A 352 12.89 -14.93 -7.97
C ILE A 352 11.84 -15.54 -7.03
N GLY A 353 10.58 -15.09 -7.11
CA GLY A 353 9.48 -15.74 -6.42
C GLY A 353 8.15 -15.03 -6.62
N LEU A 354 7.06 -15.63 -6.14
CA LEU A 354 5.71 -15.07 -6.19
C LEU A 354 5.17 -14.85 -4.78
N MET A 355 4.59 -13.69 -4.53
CA MET A 355 3.82 -13.42 -3.33
C MET A 355 2.34 -13.33 -3.67
N THR A 356 1.51 -14.07 -2.94
CA THR A 356 0.04 -14.02 -3.00
C THR A 356 -0.49 -13.62 -1.63
N LEU A 357 -1.30 -12.56 -1.57
CA LEU A 357 -2.00 -12.13 -0.35
C LEU A 357 -3.39 -12.76 -0.32
N ASP A 358 -3.64 -13.61 0.66
CA ASP A 358 -4.77 -14.53 0.67
C ASP A 358 -5.65 -14.43 1.91
N ALA A 359 -5.28 -13.58 2.89
CA ALA A 359 -6.10 -13.40 4.08
C ALA A 359 -6.02 -11.99 4.70
N ASN A 360 -7.18 -11.46 5.07
CA ASN A 360 -7.35 -10.28 5.87
C ASN A 360 -6.95 -10.54 7.35
N PRO A 361 -6.54 -9.51 8.10
CA PRO A 361 -6.31 -9.65 9.53
C PRO A 361 -7.64 -9.92 10.26
N THR A 362 -7.57 -10.68 11.35
CA THR A 362 -8.69 -10.85 12.29
C THR A 362 -8.92 -9.62 13.15
N ASN A 363 -7.86 -8.84 13.44
CA ASN A 363 -7.93 -7.60 14.19
C ASN A 363 -6.91 -6.56 13.66
N PHE A 364 -7.43 -5.44 13.15
CA PHE A 364 -6.59 -4.40 12.55
C PHE A 364 -5.57 -3.81 13.54
N PHE A 365 -5.96 -3.53 14.79
CA PHE A 365 -5.02 -2.95 15.76
C PHE A 365 -3.92 -3.95 16.13
N ALA A 366 -4.31 -5.18 16.49
CA ALA A 366 -3.39 -6.18 16.99
C ALA A 366 -2.34 -6.60 15.95
N GLU A 367 -2.70 -6.54 14.68
CA GLU A 367 -1.88 -7.04 13.57
C GLU A 367 -1.33 -5.89 12.70
N THR A 368 -2.20 -5.06 12.13
CA THR A 368 -1.79 -3.97 11.21
C THR A 368 -1.18 -2.77 11.93
N GLU A 369 -1.74 -2.35 13.06
CA GLU A 369 -1.19 -1.20 13.79
C GLU A 369 0.09 -1.58 14.52
N GLN A 370 0.11 -2.73 15.22
CA GLN A 370 1.25 -3.15 16.04
C GLN A 370 2.41 -3.81 15.28
N VAL A 371 2.26 -4.18 14.00
CA VAL A 371 3.40 -4.73 13.25
C VAL A 371 4.57 -3.75 13.19
N ALA A 372 5.79 -4.23 13.37
CA ALA A 372 7.03 -3.48 13.24
C ALA A 372 7.86 -4.11 12.12
N PHE A 373 8.13 -3.31 11.09
CA PHE A 373 9.07 -3.64 10.03
C PHE A 373 10.38 -2.93 10.29
N HIS A 374 11.50 -3.50 9.84
CA HIS A 374 12.81 -2.87 9.96
C HIS A 374 13.77 -3.38 8.88
N PRO A 375 14.35 -2.52 8.00
CA PRO A 375 15.27 -3.00 6.96
C PRO A 375 16.57 -3.63 7.49
N GLY A 376 16.87 -3.54 8.80
CA GLY A 376 17.96 -4.26 9.44
C GLY A 376 17.59 -5.65 9.99
N HIS A 377 16.32 -6.07 9.86
CA HIS A 377 15.96 -7.48 10.02
C HIS A 377 16.38 -8.25 8.77
N LEU A 378 17.56 -8.85 8.84
CA LEU A 378 18.20 -9.59 7.76
C LEU A 378 18.25 -11.10 8.08
N VAL A 379 18.58 -11.89 7.07
CA VAL A 379 18.78 -13.34 7.16
C VAL A 379 20.07 -13.73 6.44
N PRO A 380 20.69 -14.89 6.74
CA PRO A 380 21.89 -15.34 6.04
C PRO A 380 21.71 -15.26 4.52
N GLY A 381 22.68 -14.68 3.81
CA GLY A 381 22.65 -14.53 2.36
C GLY A 381 22.11 -13.18 1.85
N ILE A 382 21.69 -12.28 2.73
CA ILE A 382 21.35 -10.88 2.43
C ILE A 382 22.10 -9.98 3.44
N ASP A 383 22.77 -8.95 2.93
CA ASP A 383 23.53 -7.98 3.71
C ASP A 383 23.28 -6.55 3.16
N VAL A 384 23.78 -5.53 3.85
CA VAL A 384 23.60 -4.12 3.50
C VAL A 384 24.77 -3.57 2.69
N THR A 385 24.58 -2.38 2.12
CA THR A 385 25.63 -1.62 1.44
C THR A 385 25.92 -0.30 2.16
N ASP A 386 26.89 0.46 1.66
CA ASP A 386 27.30 1.74 2.22
C ASP A 386 26.39 2.92 1.83
N ASP A 387 25.21 2.65 1.27
CA ASP A 387 24.18 3.65 0.98
C ASP A 387 23.85 4.45 2.27
N PRO A 388 24.13 5.77 2.31
CA PRO A 388 24.06 6.55 3.54
C PRO A 388 22.62 6.75 4.04
N LEU A 389 21.61 6.64 3.16
CA LEU A 389 20.21 6.60 3.57
C LEU A 389 19.88 5.26 4.22
N LEU A 390 20.30 4.14 3.61
CA LEU A 390 20.08 2.81 4.20
C LEU A 390 20.69 2.72 5.60
N GLN A 391 21.94 3.16 5.77
CA GLN A 391 22.66 3.11 7.05
C GLN A 391 21.92 3.86 8.17
N ALA A 392 21.35 5.03 7.90
CA ALA A 392 20.54 5.76 8.89
C ALA A 392 19.23 5.03 9.24
N ARG A 393 18.60 4.36 8.25
CA ARG A 393 17.38 3.57 8.45
C ARG A 393 17.64 2.35 9.36
N LEU A 394 18.86 1.79 9.33
CA LEU A 394 19.25 0.68 10.21
C LEU A 394 19.18 1.08 11.71
N PHE A 395 19.37 2.37 12.03
CA PHE A 395 19.17 2.86 13.40
C PHE A 395 17.70 3.15 13.71
N SER A 396 17.05 3.98 12.89
CA SER A 396 15.78 4.64 13.23
C SER A 396 14.63 3.66 13.51
N TYR A 397 14.56 2.57 12.75
CA TYR A 397 13.43 1.66 12.79
C TYR A 397 13.40 0.77 14.04
N LEU A 398 14.52 0.57 14.74
CA LEU A 398 14.55 -0.05 16.07
C LEU A 398 14.14 0.97 17.14
N ASP A 399 14.75 2.16 17.10
CA ASP A 399 14.54 3.24 18.06
C ASP A 399 13.06 3.67 18.15
N THR A 400 12.42 3.93 17.01
CA THR A 400 11.04 4.43 16.99
C THR A 400 10.02 3.47 17.60
N GLN A 401 10.31 2.16 17.65
CA GLN A 401 9.39 1.19 18.25
C GLN A 401 9.36 1.26 19.78
N ILE A 402 10.41 1.78 20.41
CA ILE A 402 10.48 1.86 21.88
C ILE A 402 9.34 2.70 22.44
N SER A 403 9.07 3.86 21.84
CA SER A 403 7.94 4.70 22.25
C SER A 403 6.63 4.20 21.65
N ARG A 404 6.62 3.84 20.35
CA ARG A 404 5.41 3.45 19.63
C ARG A 404 4.75 2.19 20.18
N LEU A 405 5.55 1.18 20.53
CA LEU A 405 5.11 -0.13 21.02
C LEU A 405 5.43 -0.34 22.51
N GLY A 406 5.80 0.72 23.22
CA GLY A 406 5.88 0.73 24.68
C GLY A 406 7.12 0.07 25.30
N GLY A 407 8.09 -0.39 24.50
CA GLY A 407 9.36 -0.88 25.04
C GLY A 407 10.14 -1.81 24.09
N PRO A 408 11.21 -2.45 24.58
CA PRO A 408 12.11 -3.27 23.76
C PRO A 408 11.54 -4.65 23.40
N ASN A 409 10.46 -5.10 24.04
CA ASN A 409 9.87 -6.42 23.83
C ASN A 409 8.85 -6.45 22.67
N PHE A 410 8.86 -5.46 21.77
CA PHE A 410 7.91 -5.39 20.65
C PHE A 410 7.96 -6.61 19.71
N GLY A 411 9.10 -7.31 19.67
CA GLY A 411 9.26 -8.57 18.93
C GLY A 411 8.46 -9.75 19.49
N GLN A 412 7.92 -9.63 20.72
CA GLN A 412 7.07 -10.68 21.33
C GLN A 412 5.59 -10.49 21.02
N ILE A 413 5.19 -9.33 20.48
CA ILE A 413 3.83 -9.10 20.01
C ILE A 413 3.51 -10.13 18.92
N PRO A 414 2.34 -10.81 18.92
CA PRO A 414 2.09 -11.97 18.08
C PRO A 414 2.40 -11.81 16.58
N ILE A 415 2.10 -10.66 15.99
CA ILE A 415 2.38 -10.38 14.57
C ILE A 415 3.87 -10.10 14.29
N ASN A 416 4.65 -9.69 15.29
CA ASN A 416 6.08 -9.40 15.11
C ASN A 416 6.97 -10.60 15.38
N ARG A 417 6.41 -11.63 16.01
CA ARG A 417 7.18 -12.74 16.50
C ARG A 417 7.84 -13.53 15.35
N PRO A 418 9.16 -13.79 15.43
CA PRO A 418 9.80 -14.74 14.54
C PRO A 418 9.15 -16.12 14.59
N GLN A 419 9.15 -16.82 13.46
CA GLN A 419 8.79 -18.25 13.42
C GLN A 419 10.00 -19.17 13.59
N ALA A 420 11.22 -18.63 13.46
CA ALA A 420 12.45 -19.29 13.88
C ALA A 420 12.62 -19.26 15.42
N GLU A 421 13.41 -20.18 15.95
CA GLU A 421 13.68 -20.26 17.40
C GLU A 421 14.46 -19.04 17.89
N VAL A 422 13.99 -18.42 18.97
CA VAL A 422 14.67 -17.28 19.61
C VAL A 422 15.33 -17.73 20.90
N ASN A 423 16.67 -17.84 20.86
CA ASN A 423 17.51 -18.27 21.97
C ASN A 423 18.50 -17.15 22.34
N ASP A 424 18.00 -16.02 22.84
CA ASP A 424 18.80 -14.84 23.20
C ASP A 424 19.14 -14.75 24.71
N MET A 425 19.96 -13.74 25.05
CA MET A 425 20.33 -13.39 26.43
C MET A 425 19.74 -12.04 26.89
N LEU A 426 18.75 -11.49 26.19
CA LEU A 426 18.05 -10.26 26.54
C LEU A 426 16.99 -10.53 27.62
N ARG A 427 16.86 -9.66 28.64
CA ARG A 427 15.95 -9.88 29.78
C ARG A 427 15.20 -8.61 30.15
N ASP A 428 14.16 -8.78 30.97
CA ASP A 428 13.31 -7.72 31.52
C ASP A 428 12.59 -6.90 30.44
N GLY A 429 12.50 -5.56 30.61
CA GLY A 429 11.78 -4.67 29.71
C GLY A 429 10.27 -4.62 29.95
N MET A 430 9.62 -3.55 29.48
CA MET A 430 8.16 -3.39 29.56
C MET A 430 7.46 -4.54 28.82
N HIS A 431 6.37 -5.06 29.39
CA HIS A 431 5.53 -6.11 28.81
C HIS A 431 6.31 -7.37 28.38
N GLN A 432 7.28 -7.82 29.18
CA GLN A 432 7.95 -9.10 29.00
C GLN A 432 6.93 -10.25 29.13
N THR A 433 6.69 -10.97 28.02
CA THR A 433 5.80 -12.15 27.99
C THR A 433 6.57 -13.47 27.98
N GLY A 434 7.83 -13.44 27.52
CA GLY A 434 8.74 -14.57 27.61
C GLY A 434 9.15 -14.83 29.05
N VAL A 435 8.96 -16.06 29.53
CA VAL A 435 9.44 -16.49 30.85
C VAL A 435 10.72 -17.29 30.65
N HIS A 436 11.85 -16.60 30.57
CA HIS A 436 13.16 -17.23 30.35
C HIS A 436 13.67 -17.89 31.64
N PRO A 437 13.83 -19.23 31.69
CA PRO A 437 14.45 -19.90 32.83
C PRO A 437 15.99 -19.78 32.78
N GLY A 438 16.66 -20.23 33.84
CA GLY A 438 18.13 -20.19 33.95
C GLY A 438 18.61 -19.06 34.86
N VAL A 439 19.92 -19.02 35.11
CA VAL A 439 20.55 -18.08 36.06
C VAL A 439 21.62 -17.18 35.42
N ALA A 440 22.01 -17.42 34.17
CA ALA A 440 23.11 -16.73 33.51
C ALA A 440 22.71 -16.12 32.15
N PRO A 441 22.11 -14.90 32.13
CA PRO A 441 21.81 -14.17 30.91
C PRO A 441 23.05 -13.45 30.34
N TYR A 442 24.18 -14.17 30.24
CA TYR A 442 25.45 -13.64 29.75
C TYR A 442 26.35 -14.75 29.21
N ARG A 443 27.36 -14.37 28.42
CA ARG A 443 28.36 -15.29 27.86
C ARG A 443 29.79 -14.75 28.08
N PRO A 444 30.79 -15.63 28.29
CA PRO A 444 30.65 -17.05 28.61
C PRO A 444 30.02 -17.26 29.99
N ASN A 445 29.28 -18.36 30.16
CA ASN A 445 28.78 -18.80 31.46
C ASN A 445 28.99 -20.31 31.66
N SER A 446 29.07 -20.76 32.90
CA SER A 446 29.09 -22.19 33.25
C SER A 446 27.86 -22.64 34.03
N LEU A 447 27.10 -21.69 34.60
CA LEU A 447 25.94 -21.98 35.43
C LEU A 447 24.77 -22.56 34.63
N ASP A 448 24.60 -22.12 33.37
CA ASP A 448 23.64 -22.67 32.41
C ASP A 448 24.32 -23.51 31.33
N GLY A 449 25.46 -24.14 31.66
CA GLY A 449 26.19 -25.03 30.75
C GLY A 449 26.77 -24.37 29.50
N GLY A 450 26.85 -23.03 29.47
CA GLY A 450 27.34 -22.25 28.32
C GLY A 450 26.30 -21.94 27.26
N CYS A 451 25.05 -22.38 27.44
CA CYS A 451 23.94 -22.09 26.52
C CYS A 451 23.41 -20.65 26.69
N PRO A 452 22.77 -20.10 25.65
CA PRO A 452 22.84 -20.54 24.25
C PRO A 452 24.25 -20.38 23.63
N PHE A 453 24.61 -21.26 22.70
CA PHE A 453 25.90 -21.25 21.99
C PHE A 453 25.80 -20.43 20.69
N LEU A 454 26.95 -19.96 20.17
CA LEU A 454 27.02 -19.36 18.84
C LEU A 454 26.85 -20.43 17.76
N ALA A 455 26.23 -20.02 16.65
CA ALA A 455 26.20 -20.79 15.42
C ALA A 455 27.60 -20.87 14.76
N GLY A 456 27.81 -21.91 13.96
CA GLY A 456 28.97 -22.00 13.05
C GLY A 456 28.82 -21.02 11.89
N ALA A 457 29.93 -20.59 11.29
CA ALA A 457 29.92 -19.59 10.20
C ALA A 457 29.15 -20.04 8.93
N ASP A 458 28.94 -21.34 8.78
CA ASP A 458 28.18 -21.96 7.70
C ASP A 458 26.66 -21.68 7.78
N VAL A 459 26.13 -21.58 9.00
CA VAL A 459 24.69 -21.37 9.27
C VAL A 459 24.38 -20.05 9.98
N ALA A 460 25.39 -19.33 10.47
CA ALA A 460 25.22 -18.03 11.08
C ALA A 460 24.86 -16.95 10.03
N PHE A 461 24.18 -15.89 10.51
CA PHE A 461 24.33 -14.59 9.86
C PHE A 461 25.79 -14.16 10.02
N ALA A 462 26.51 -14.11 8.92
CA ALA A 462 27.91 -13.72 8.87
C ALA A 462 28.04 -12.54 7.91
N GLU A 463 28.52 -11.42 8.42
CA GLU A 463 28.74 -10.21 7.63
C GLU A 463 29.77 -10.49 6.53
N VAL A 464 29.56 -9.91 5.35
CA VAL A 464 30.55 -10.00 4.28
C VAL A 464 31.75 -9.12 4.64
N PRO A 465 32.99 -9.66 4.68
CA PRO A 465 34.16 -8.83 4.86
C PRO A 465 34.39 -7.96 3.60
N VAL A 466 33.99 -6.69 3.65
CA VAL A 466 34.22 -5.72 2.58
C VAL A 466 35.49 -4.91 2.89
N PRO A 467 36.52 -4.94 2.02
CA PRO A 467 37.70 -4.10 2.18
C PRO A 467 37.34 -2.61 2.09
N MET A 468 37.69 -1.86 3.13
CA MET A 468 37.51 -0.41 3.12
C MET A 468 38.76 0.27 2.56
N PRO A 469 38.63 1.15 1.53
CA PRO A 469 39.76 1.92 1.03
C PRO A 469 40.29 2.88 2.12
N GLU A 470 41.58 3.23 2.04
CA GLU A 470 42.17 4.23 2.94
C GLU A 470 41.41 5.57 2.78
N SER A 471 40.81 6.04 3.87
CA SER A 471 39.89 7.18 3.85
C SER A 471 40.02 8.05 5.10
N THR A 472 39.36 9.20 5.09
CA THR A 472 39.33 10.16 6.20
C THR A 472 37.89 10.31 6.72
N LYS A 473 37.71 10.37 8.04
CA LYS A 473 36.41 10.68 8.65
C LYS A 473 36.00 12.11 8.31
N LEU A 474 34.94 12.28 7.52
CA LEU A 474 34.48 13.58 7.04
C LEU A 474 32.96 13.59 6.82
N ARG A 475 32.39 14.77 6.57
CA ARG A 475 30.99 14.97 6.18
C ARG A 475 30.96 15.56 4.77
N ALA A 476 30.76 14.72 3.76
CA ALA A 476 30.63 15.12 2.36
C ALA A 476 29.94 13.99 1.57
N ALA A 477 29.29 14.36 0.47
CA ALA A 477 28.85 13.42 -0.56
C ALA A 477 29.94 13.27 -1.64
N PRO A 478 30.02 12.13 -2.33
CA PRO A 478 30.89 11.97 -3.48
C PRO A 478 30.36 12.78 -4.68
N ALA A 479 31.25 13.18 -5.59
CA ALA A 479 30.85 13.93 -6.80
C ALA A 479 29.92 13.13 -7.72
N SER A 480 29.90 11.79 -7.61
CA SER A 480 28.96 10.92 -8.34
C SER A 480 27.49 11.18 -7.98
N PHE A 481 27.22 11.80 -6.82
CA PHE A 481 25.88 12.12 -6.35
C PHE A 481 25.38 13.47 -6.88
N ASP A 482 26.24 14.32 -7.46
CA ASP A 482 25.91 15.69 -7.89
C ASP A 482 25.00 15.75 -9.15
N ASP A 483 24.76 14.62 -9.83
CA ASP A 483 23.82 14.55 -10.94
C ASP A 483 22.37 14.44 -10.44
N HIS A 484 21.64 15.54 -10.52
CA HIS A 484 20.27 15.64 -10.01
C HIS A 484 19.19 15.60 -11.10
N PHE A 485 19.58 15.68 -12.38
CA PHE A 485 18.63 15.95 -13.47
C PHE A 485 18.57 14.83 -14.51
N SER A 486 19.65 14.07 -14.75
CA SER A 486 19.67 13.11 -15.87
C SER A 486 18.59 12.03 -15.76
N GLN A 487 18.32 11.52 -14.55
CA GLN A 487 17.28 10.51 -14.35
C GLN A 487 15.87 11.09 -14.32
N ALA A 488 15.70 12.33 -13.86
CA ALA A 488 14.42 13.03 -13.98
C ALA A 488 14.07 13.23 -15.47
N ARG A 489 15.06 13.64 -16.27
CA ARG A 489 14.96 13.76 -17.73
C ARG A 489 14.60 12.44 -18.40
N LEU A 490 15.30 11.37 -18.05
CA LEU A 490 15.02 10.02 -18.54
C LEU A 490 13.58 9.61 -18.23
N PHE A 491 13.14 9.77 -16.98
CA PHE A 491 11.78 9.42 -16.58
C PHE A 491 10.73 10.21 -17.38
N TYR A 492 10.82 11.54 -17.42
CA TYR A 492 9.86 12.38 -18.15
C TYR A 492 9.81 12.05 -19.66
N ALA A 493 10.97 11.84 -20.28
CA ALA A 493 11.06 11.45 -21.69
C ALA A 493 10.50 10.05 -21.99
N SER A 494 10.33 9.22 -20.96
CA SER A 494 9.76 7.87 -21.07
C SER A 494 8.24 7.83 -20.92
N LEU A 495 7.63 8.92 -20.47
CA LEU A 495 6.18 9.03 -20.29
C LEU A 495 5.47 9.20 -21.63
N SER A 496 4.29 8.60 -21.75
CA SER A 496 3.39 8.87 -22.88
C SER A 496 2.92 10.35 -22.87
N PRO A 497 2.42 10.89 -24.01
CA PRO A 497 1.95 12.27 -24.05
C PRO A 497 0.89 12.60 -23.00
N VAL A 498 0.01 11.66 -22.68
CA VAL A 498 -1.03 11.83 -21.65
C VAL A 498 -0.43 11.88 -20.24
N GLU A 499 0.54 11.02 -19.94
CA GLU A 499 1.25 11.04 -18.66
C GLU A 499 2.08 12.32 -18.49
N GLN A 500 2.72 12.82 -19.56
CA GLN A 500 3.42 14.11 -19.55
C GLN A 500 2.47 15.27 -19.26
N ALA A 501 1.27 15.27 -19.85
CA ALA A 501 0.25 16.26 -19.57
C ALA A 501 -0.23 16.21 -18.11
N HIS A 502 -0.40 15.01 -17.53
CA HIS A 502 -0.74 14.86 -16.11
C HIS A 502 0.37 15.36 -15.19
N VAL A 503 1.64 15.12 -15.51
CA VAL A 503 2.77 15.70 -14.76
C VAL A 503 2.72 17.23 -14.79
N ALA A 504 2.52 17.85 -15.96
CA ALA A 504 2.39 19.31 -16.07
C ALA A 504 1.22 19.85 -15.23
N GLN A 505 0.06 19.17 -15.27
CA GLN A 505 -1.11 19.52 -14.45
C GLN A 505 -0.82 19.37 -12.95
N ALA A 506 -0.09 18.33 -12.53
CA ALA A 506 0.25 18.11 -11.14
C ALA A 506 1.17 19.20 -10.58
N TYR A 507 2.27 19.53 -11.27
CA TYR A 507 3.14 20.66 -10.90
C TYR A 507 2.36 21.97 -10.86
N THR A 508 1.52 22.24 -11.87
CA THR A 508 0.69 23.45 -11.92
C THR A 508 -0.26 23.51 -10.72
N PHE A 509 -0.93 22.40 -10.38
CA PHE A 509 -1.84 22.34 -9.25
C PHE A 509 -1.11 22.59 -7.92
N GLU A 510 -0.01 21.86 -7.69
CA GLU A 510 0.75 21.90 -6.45
C GLU A 510 1.38 23.27 -6.20
N LEU A 511 2.13 23.79 -7.17
CA LEU A 511 2.74 25.13 -7.09
C LEU A 511 1.67 26.24 -7.09
N GLY A 512 0.53 26.01 -7.73
CA GLY A 512 -0.62 26.90 -7.69
C GLY A 512 -1.20 27.09 -6.28
N LYS A 513 -0.98 26.13 -5.37
CA LYS A 513 -1.37 26.23 -3.95
C LYS A 513 -0.32 26.92 -3.07
N CYS A 514 0.92 27.07 -3.51
CA CYS A 514 1.92 27.84 -2.78
C CYS A 514 1.52 29.33 -2.74
N TYR A 515 1.77 29.99 -1.61
CA TYR A 515 1.50 31.41 -1.44
C TYR A 515 2.66 32.27 -1.97
N GLU A 516 3.89 31.92 -1.62
CA GLU A 516 5.08 32.71 -1.93
C GLU A 516 5.49 32.54 -3.40
N GLN A 517 5.48 33.66 -4.14
CA GLN A 517 5.81 33.66 -5.57
C GLN A 517 7.24 33.18 -5.84
N VAL A 518 8.20 33.56 -4.98
CA VAL A 518 9.61 33.17 -5.13
C VAL A 518 9.82 31.65 -5.11
N ILE A 519 8.98 30.91 -4.37
CA ILE A 519 9.02 29.44 -4.34
C ILE A 519 8.59 28.88 -5.70
N LYS A 520 7.55 29.46 -6.31
CA LYS A 520 7.07 29.07 -7.64
C LYS A 520 8.11 29.33 -8.71
N GLU A 521 8.73 30.51 -8.68
CA GLU A 521 9.80 30.90 -9.61
C GLU A 521 11.00 29.95 -9.48
N ARG A 522 11.46 29.66 -8.27
CA ARG A 522 12.58 28.72 -8.05
C ARG A 522 12.23 27.30 -8.46
N ALA A 523 11.00 26.84 -8.20
CA ALA A 523 10.55 25.53 -8.67
C ALA A 523 10.54 25.46 -10.20
N LEU A 524 10.14 26.52 -10.91
CA LEU A 524 10.23 26.59 -12.37
C LEU A 524 11.68 26.53 -12.87
N GLU A 525 12.65 27.10 -12.16
CA GLU A 525 14.09 26.95 -12.50
C GLU A 525 14.54 25.49 -12.43
N VAL A 526 14.08 24.74 -11.40
CA VAL A 526 14.34 23.31 -11.28
C VAL A 526 13.66 22.53 -12.41
N VAL A 527 12.39 22.82 -12.72
CA VAL A 527 11.65 22.16 -13.80
C VAL A 527 12.27 22.45 -15.18
N ALA A 528 12.77 23.67 -15.42
CA ALA A 528 13.49 24.03 -16.65
C ALA A 528 14.72 23.14 -16.89
N ASN A 529 15.38 22.70 -15.83
CA ASN A 529 16.52 21.79 -15.89
C ASN A 529 16.11 20.32 -16.13
N ILE A 530 14.83 19.98 -15.97
CA ILE A 530 14.27 18.69 -16.40
C ILE A 530 13.90 18.79 -17.89
N ASP A 531 12.92 19.61 -18.23
CA ASP A 531 12.45 19.74 -19.61
C ASP A 531 11.89 21.14 -19.86
N PRO A 532 12.40 21.89 -20.85
CA PRO A 532 11.91 23.23 -21.15
C PRO A 532 10.43 23.27 -21.57
N GLY A 533 9.93 22.23 -22.26
CA GLY A 533 8.53 22.15 -22.69
C GLY A 533 7.58 21.92 -21.51
N LEU A 534 7.97 21.06 -20.57
CA LEU A 534 7.27 20.90 -19.29
C LEU A 534 7.24 22.23 -18.52
N CYS A 535 8.38 22.89 -18.40
CA CYS A 535 8.50 24.18 -17.72
C CYS A 535 7.58 25.24 -18.32
N GLU A 536 7.54 25.35 -19.66
CA GLU A 536 6.65 26.28 -20.37
C GLU A 536 5.18 26.01 -20.04
N GLN A 537 4.73 24.75 -20.08
CA GLN A 537 3.35 24.40 -19.75
C GLN A 537 3.00 24.74 -18.30
N VAL A 538 3.88 24.43 -17.35
CA VAL A 538 3.67 24.74 -15.92
C VAL A 538 3.68 26.26 -15.70
N ALA A 539 4.61 26.99 -16.31
CA ALA A 539 4.70 28.45 -16.20
C ALA A 539 3.44 29.14 -16.75
N VAL A 540 2.91 28.68 -17.89
CA VAL A 540 1.62 29.15 -18.44
C VAL A 540 0.49 28.90 -17.44
N GLY A 541 0.41 27.71 -16.84
CA GLY A 541 -0.60 27.37 -15.84
C GLY A 541 -0.53 28.22 -14.58
N LEU A 542 0.68 28.68 -14.21
CA LEU A 542 0.92 29.58 -13.07
C LEU A 542 0.81 31.08 -13.42
N GLY A 543 0.73 31.43 -14.70
CA GLY A 543 0.78 32.82 -15.16
C GLY A 543 2.14 33.50 -14.95
N LEU A 544 3.23 32.73 -15.01
CA LEU A 544 4.60 33.18 -14.81
C LEU A 544 5.44 33.01 -16.09
N PRO A 545 6.56 33.74 -16.25
CA PRO A 545 7.50 33.47 -17.34
C PRO A 545 8.25 32.15 -17.09
N ALA A 546 8.47 31.37 -18.15
CA ALA A 546 9.34 30.21 -18.09
C ALA A 546 10.82 30.65 -18.05
N PRO A 547 11.60 30.29 -17.01
CA PRO A 547 13.03 30.53 -16.99
C PRO A 547 13.77 29.66 -18.00
N ALA A 548 14.96 30.12 -18.42
CA ALA A 548 15.86 29.30 -19.22
C ALA A 548 16.55 28.24 -18.33
N PRO A 549 16.84 27.04 -18.86
CA PRO A 549 17.63 26.06 -18.14
C PRO A 549 19.03 26.59 -17.80
N THR A 550 19.53 26.20 -16.62
CA THR A 550 20.89 26.49 -16.16
C THR A 550 21.86 25.32 -16.38
N VAL A 551 21.34 24.14 -16.70
CA VAL A 551 22.13 22.94 -17.06
C VAL A 551 22.14 22.69 -18.57
N ALA A 552 23.17 21.99 -19.05
CA ALA A 552 23.30 21.65 -20.46
C ALA A 552 22.42 20.44 -20.86
N PHE A 553 21.89 20.48 -22.09
CA PHE A 553 21.03 19.45 -22.69
C PHE A 553 21.76 18.66 -23.79
N ASP A 554 23.09 18.59 -23.71
CA ASP A 554 23.95 18.08 -24.79
C ASP A 554 23.73 16.60 -25.12
N VAL A 555 23.23 15.83 -24.15
CA VAL A 555 22.86 14.41 -24.32
C VAL A 555 21.35 14.28 -24.19
N ALA A 556 20.72 13.73 -25.23
CA ALA A 556 19.31 13.37 -25.19
C ALA A 556 19.11 12.13 -24.30
N PRO A 557 18.11 12.12 -23.40
CA PRO A 557 17.80 10.93 -22.61
C PRO A 557 17.40 9.78 -23.53
N THR A 558 17.79 8.56 -23.17
CA THR A 558 17.26 7.35 -23.82
C THR A 558 15.99 6.93 -23.07
N PRO A 559 14.80 6.99 -23.69
CA PRO A 559 13.56 6.60 -23.03
C PRO A 559 13.54 5.11 -22.67
N SER A 560 12.91 4.79 -21.55
CA SER A 560 12.72 3.43 -21.01
C SER A 560 11.23 3.10 -20.99
N PRO A 561 10.71 2.27 -21.92
CA PRO A 561 9.30 1.89 -21.97
C PRO A 561 8.76 1.31 -20.66
N ALA A 562 9.61 0.67 -19.85
CA ALA A 562 9.23 0.12 -18.53
C ALA A 562 8.72 1.16 -17.52
N LEU A 563 8.96 2.46 -17.75
CA LEU A 563 8.58 3.52 -16.82
C LEU A 563 7.16 4.03 -17.03
N SER A 564 6.62 3.90 -18.25
CA SER A 564 5.25 4.29 -18.58
C SER A 564 4.24 3.26 -18.08
N GLN A 565 3.08 3.73 -17.61
CA GLN A 565 1.94 2.90 -17.21
C GLN A 565 0.94 2.67 -18.35
N VAL A 566 1.11 3.36 -19.49
CA VAL A 566 0.16 3.39 -20.60
C VAL A 566 0.69 2.58 -21.78
N GLY A 567 -0.18 1.78 -22.39
CA GLY A 567 0.12 1.06 -23.64
C GLY A 567 0.17 -0.47 -23.53
N ALA A 568 0.01 -1.02 -22.33
CA ALA A 568 -0.14 -2.47 -22.11
C ALA A 568 -1.57 -2.83 -21.67
N GLU A 569 -1.95 -4.08 -21.95
CA GLU A 569 -3.22 -4.68 -21.51
C GLU A 569 -2.99 -5.61 -20.31
N TRP A 570 -3.93 -5.61 -19.36
CA TRP A 570 -3.79 -6.36 -18.10
C TRP A 570 -5.07 -7.13 -17.72
N PRO A 571 -4.96 -8.16 -16.85
CA PRO A 571 -6.12 -8.86 -16.29
C PRO A 571 -7.08 -7.93 -15.53
N LEU A 572 -8.35 -8.34 -15.44
CA LEU A 572 -9.42 -7.53 -14.86
C LEU A 572 -9.89 -8.01 -13.48
N ASP A 573 -9.20 -9.00 -12.90
CA ASP A 573 -9.57 -9.61 -11.63
C ASP A 573 -9.71 -8.57 -10.50
N GLY A 574 -10.88 -8.58 -9.86
CA GLY A 574 -11.27 -7.64 -8.81
C GLY A 574 -11.62 -6.23 -9.29
N ARG A 575 -11.74 -5.97 -10.61
CA ARG A 575 -12.30 -4.71 -11.12
C ARG A 575 -13.80 -4.63 -10.82
N ILE A 576 -14.30 -3.42 -10.63
CA ILE A 576 -15.68 -3.17 -10.20
C ILE A 576 -16.48 -2.56 -11.35
N ILE A 577 -17.61 -3.16 -11.70
CA ILE A 577 -18.51 -2.66 -12.76
C ILE A 577 -19.85 -2.25 -12.14
N GLY A 578 -20.21 -0.98 -12.30
CA GLY A 578 -21.51 -0.45 -11.88
C GLY A 578 -22.58 -0.71 -12.94
N ILE A 579 -23.78 -1.13 -12.54
CA ILE A 579 -24.91 -1.37 -13.46
C ILE A 579 -26.08 -0.50 -13.04
N VAL A 580 -26.36 0.55 -13.80
CA VAL A 580 -27.50 1.46 -13.55
C VAL A 580 -28.78 0.82 -14.08
N ALA A 581 -29.72 0.59 -13.17
CA ALA A 581 -31.02 -0.01 -13.47
C ALA A 581 -32.12 0.52 -12.53
N ASP A 582 -33.37 0.36 -12.91
CA ASP A 582 -34.56 0.66 -12.13
C ASP A 582 -35.63 -0.45 -12.32
N ASP A 583 -36.80 -0.30 -11.69
CA ASP A 583 -37.90 -1.28 -11.82
C ASP A 583 -38.49 -1.37 -13.24
N GLU A 584 -38.20 -0.40 -14.12
CA GLU A 584 -38.66 -0.39 -15.52
C GLU A 584 -37.64 -1.01 -16.48
N SER A 585 -36.44 -1.32 -15.97
CA SER A 585 -35.37 -1.96 -16.74
C SER A 585 -35.67 -3.44 -17.03
N ASP A 586 -35.03 -4.00 -18.06
CA ASP A 586 -35.05 -5.45 -18.28
C ASP A 586 -34.19 -6.15 -17.21
N LEU A 587 -34.84 -6.58 -16.13
CA LEU A 587 -34.16 -7.21 -15.00
C LEU A 587 -33.52 -8.56 -15.35
N ALA A 588 -33.92 -9.21 -16.44
CA ALA A 588 -33.27 -10.42 -16.91
C ALA A 588 -31.88 -10.09 -17.49
N GLU A 589 -31.78 -9.05 -18.31
CA GLU A 589 -30.49 -8.57 -18.84
C GLU A 589 -29.55 -8.09 -17.74
N VAL A 590 -30.09 -7.39 -16.74
CA VAL A 590 -29.32 -6.96 -15.56
C VAL A 590 -28.79 -8.17 -14.78
N ALA A 591 -29.63 -9.17 -14.53
CA ALA A 591 -29.23 -10.39 -13.83
C ALA A 591 -28.15 -11.18 -14.61
N ASP A 592 -28.29 -11.29 -15.93
CA ASP A 592 -27.32 -11.94 -16.81
C ASP A 592 -25.96 -11.21 -16.77
N ALA A 593 -25.97 -9.86 -16.80
CA ALA A 593 -24.75 -9.07 -16.67
C ALA A 593 -24.08 -9.27 -15.30
N VAL A 594 -24.85 -9.28 -14.20
CA VAL A 594 -24.35 -9.56 -12.84
C VAL A 594 -23.68 -10.94 -12.78
N GLU A 595 -24.34 -11.99 -13.29
CA GLU A 595 -23.80 -13.35 -13.28
C GLU A 595 -22.52 -13.44 -14.13
N MET A 596 -22.51 -12.83 -15.30
CA MET A 596 -21.36 -12.87 -16.21
C MET A 596 -20.14 -12.12 -15.66
N ILE A 597 -20.33 -10.94 -15.07
CA ILE A 597 -19.25 -10.18 -14.42
C ILE A 597 -18.65 -11.01 -13.28
N GLY A 598 -19.50 -11.58 -12.42
CA GLY A 598 -19.06 -12.42 -11.30
C GLY A 598 -18.30 -13.68 -11.73
N LYS A 599 -18.71 -14.33 -12.82
CA LYS A 599 -18.02 -15.52 -13.37
C LYS A 599 -16.61 -15.23 -13.91
N ASN A 600 -16.31 -13.97 -14.21
CA ASN A 600 -15.02 -13.53 -14.74
C ASN A 600 -14.19 -12.78 -13.69
N SER A 601 -14.32 -13.17 -12.41
CA SER A 601 -13.55 -12.63 -11.27
C SER A 601 -13.67 -11.12 -11.07
N MET A 602 -14.74 -10.48 -11.53
CA MET A 602 -15.03 -9.05 -11.33
C MET A 602 -16.21 -8.86 -10.38
N VAL A 603 -16.36 -7.65 -9.84
CA VAL A 603 -17.42 -7.32 -8.87
C VAL A 603 -18.54 -6.51 -9.54
N PRO A 604 -19.73 -7.09 -9.73
CA PRO A 604 -20.89 -6.36 -10.23
C PRO A 604 -21.63 -5.63 -9.10
N LEU A 605 -21.83 -4.32 -9.24
CA LEU A 605 -22.61 -3.53 -8.29
C LEU A 605 -23.83 -2.92 -9.01
N VAL A 606 -25.02 -3.39 -8.66
CA VAL A 606 -26.28 -2.84 -9.18
C VAL A 606 -26.58 -1.53 -8.48
N ILE A 607 -26.88 -0.50 -9.28
CA ILE A 607 -27.15 0.87 -8.86
C ILE A 607 -28.61 1.18 -9.16
N GLY A 608 -29.44 1.33 -8.13
CA GLY A 608 -30.89 1.53 -8.24
C GLY A 608 -31.42 2.81 -7.57
N PRO A 609 -32.70 3.17 -7.81
CA PRO A 609 -33.31 4.34 -7.16
C PRO A 609 -33.51 4.17 -5.64
N HIS A 610 -33.59 2.93 -5.15
CA HIS A 610 -33.78 2.58 -3.74
C HIS A 610 -32.96 1.34 -3.38
N GLY A 611 -32.77 1.09 -2.07
CA GLY A 611 -32.16 -0.15 -1.59
C GLY A 611 -33.13 -1.35 -1.64
N GLY A 612 -32.68 -2.52 -1.23
CA GLY A 612 -33.48 -3.75 -1.30
C GLY A 612 -33.28 -4.46 -2.65
N GLU A 613 -34.37 -4.79 -3.33
CA GLU A 613 -34.36 -5.48 -4.62
C GLU A 613 -35.19 -4.68 -5.65
N LEU A 614 -34.76 -4.68 -6.91
CA LEU A 614 -35.56 -4.26 -8.06
C LEU A 614 -36.47 -5.42 -8.48
N GLY A 615 -37.73 -5.13 -8.80
CA GLY A 615 -38.72 -6.15 -9.15
C GLY A 615 -39.15 -7.03 -7.97
N SER A 616 -39.66 -8.24 -8.24
CA SER A 616 -40.14 -9.15 -7.19
C SER A 616 -40.03 -10.62 -7.57
N GLY A 617 -40.01 -11.50 -6.55
CA GLY A 617 -40.00 -12.95 -6.75
C GLY A 617 -38.66 -13.48 -7.25
N LYS A 618 -38.69 -14.47 -8.15
CA LYS A 618 -37.47 -15.18 -8.61
C LYS A 618 -36.58 -14.37 -9.55
N GLY A 619 -37.09 -13.27 -10.12
CA GLY A 619 -36.34 -12.37 -11.01
C GLY A 619 -35.94 -11.06 -10.34
N ALA A 620 -36.06 -10.96 -9.01
CA ALA A 620 -35.68 -9.77 -8.28
C ALA A 620 -34.15 -9.61 -8.25
N VAL A 621 -33.67 -8.38 -8.45
CA VAL A 621 -32.24 -8.06 -8.50
C VAL A 621 -31.87 -7.22 -7.27
N PRO A 622 -31.01 -7.72 -6.36
CA PRO A 622 -30.52 -6.96 -5.21
C PRO A 622 -29.76 -5.71 -5.63
N VAL A 623 -30.07 -4.60 -4.97
CA VAL A 623 -29.41 -3.30 -5.19
C VAL A 623 -28.21 -3.18 -4.26
N SER A 624 -27.03 -2.97 -4.83
CA SER A 624 -25.77 -2.77 -4.09
C SER A 624 -25.54 -1.31 -3.69
N ARG A 625 -26.00 -0.37 -4.52
CA ARG A 625 -25.93 1.08 -4.29
C ARG A 625 -27.22 1.75 -4.73
N THR A 626 -27.62 2.78 -4.00
CA THR A 626 -28.68 3.66 -4.48
C THR A 626 -28.10 4.80 -5.32
N PHE A 627 -28.93 5.50 -6.10
CA PHE A 627 -28.54 6.75 -6.77
C PHE A 627 -28.02 7.81 -5.78
N LEU A 628 -28.40 7.73 -4.50
CA LEU A 628 -27.91 8.62 -3.45
C LEU A 628 -26.53 8.23 -2.92
N THR A 629 -26.22 6.92 -2.85
CA THR A 629 -25.04 6.41 -2.16
C THR A 629 -23.90 6.05 -3.10
N MET A 630 -24.11 6.11 -4.41
CA MET A 630 -23.10 5.80 -5.42
C MET A 630 -22.21 7.01 -5.72
N ARG A 631 -20.99 6.74 -6.17
CA ARG A 631 -20.20 7.72 -6.93
C ARG A 631 -19.37 7.04 -8.02
N SER A 632 -19.09 7.77 -9.10
CA SER A 632 -18.27 7.31 -10.24
C SER A 632 -16.95 6.66 -9.85
N VAL A 633 -16.34 7.13 -8.76
CA VAL A 633 -15.04 6.69 -8.27
C VAL A 633 -15.03 5.27 -7.71
N GLU A 634 -16.20 4.70 -7.38
CA GLU A 634 -16.32 3.31 -6.93
C GLU A 634 -16.17 2.29 -8.07
N PHE A 635 -16.31 2.71 -9.32
CA PHE A 635 -16.41 1.82 -10.47
C PHE A 635 -15.26 2.01 -11.46
N ASP A 636 -14.81 0.94 -12.09
CA ASP A 636 -13.86 0.97 -13.21
C ASP A 636 -14.56 1.12 -14.56
N ALA A 637 -15.81 0.66 -14.66
CA ALA A 637 -16.71 0.86 -15.81
C ALA A 637 -18.17 0.93 -15.37
N ILE A 638 -19.04 1.47 -16.23
CA ILE A 638 -20.47 1.62 -15.94
C ILE A 638 -21.30 1.10 -17.10
N LEU A 639 -22.29 0.25 -16.80
CA LEU A 639 -23.32 -0.23 -17.72
C LEU A 639 -24.65 0.46 -17.43
N VAL A 640 -25.43 0.76 -18.47
CA VAL A 640 -26.72 1.45 -18.36
C VAL A 640 -27.83 0.64 -19.02
N ALA A 641 -28.77 0.13 -18.23
CA ALA A 641 -29.91 -0.66 -18.70
C ALA A 641 -31.07 0.22 -19.21
N ALA A 642 -31.79 0.97 -18.36
CA ALA A 642 -32.87 1.94 -18.70
C ALA A 642 -33.36 2.69 -17.43
N PRO A 643 -34.34 3.65 -17.47
CA PRO A 643 -34.18 4.99 -18.03
C PRO A 643 -34.65 6.14 -17.10
N ALA A 644 -34.82 5.96 -15.79
CA ALA A 644 -35.15 7.10 -14.92
C ALA A 644 -34.02 8.15 -14.95
N SER A 645 -34.22 9.22 -15.73
CA SER A 645 -33.31 10.35 -15.83
C SER A 645 -33.24 11.07 -14.49
N ASP A 646 -32.15 10.83 -13.76
CA ASP A 646 -31.90 11.39 -12.44
C ASP A 646 -30.60 12.22 -12.47
N PRO A 647 -30.60 13.48 -11.97
CA PRO A 647 -29.40 14.33 -11.95
C PRO A 647 -28.17 13.67 -11.34
N ARG A 648 -28.35 12.77 -10.37
CA ARG A 648 -27.25 12.04 -9.73
C ARG A 648 -26.62 11.05 -10.70
N VAL A 649 -27.42 10.35 -11.51
CA VAL A 649 -26.95 9.46 -12.58
C VAL A 649 -26.23 10.26 -13.67
N HIS A 650 -26.71 11.46 -14.02
CA HIS A 650 -25.98 12.35 -14.93
C HIS A 650 -24.59 12.72 -14.40
N VAL A 651 -24.49 13.05 -13.10
CA VAL A 651 -23.20 13.32 -12.45
C VAL A 651 -22.27 12.10 -12.50
N LEU A 652 -22.80 10.91 -12.20
CA LEU A 652 -22.07 9.64 -12.29
C LEU A 652 -21.47 9.43 -13.69
N LEU A 653 -22.31 9.51 -14.73
CA LEU A 653 -21.91 9.26 -16.11
C LEU A 653 -20.94 10.31 -16.63
N THR A 654 -21.19 11.59 -16.35
CA THR A 654 -20.30 12.67 -16.80
C THR A 654 -18.95 12.64 -16.09
N GLU A 655 -18.88 12.28 -14.82
CA GLU A 655 -17.61 12.06 -14.12
C GLU A 655 -16.85 10.87 -14.71
N ALA A 656 -17.50 9.72 -14.84
CA ALA A 656 -16.87 8.55 -15.43
C ALA A 656 -16.38 8.80 -16.86
N PHE A 657 -17.12 9.60 -17.65
CA PHE A 657 -16.72 10.03 -18.98
C PHE A 657 -15.47 10.93 -18.95
N ARG A 658 -15.45 11.97 -18.11
CA ARG A 658 -14.28 12.86 -17.93
C ARG A 658 -13.06 12.11 -17.41
N HIS A 659 -13.29 11.13 -16.54
CA HIS A 659 -12.25 10.24 -16.01
C HIS A 659 -11.87 9.13 -16.98
N CYS A 660 -12.37 9.15 -18.22
CA CYS A 660 -11.96 8.22 -19.28
C CYS A 660 -12.27 6.74 -18.98
N LYS A 661 -13.29 6.46 -18.17
CA LYS A 661 -13.76 5.09 -17.88
C LYS A 661 -14.64 4.55 -19.01
N ALA A 662 -14.58 3.26 -19.27
CA ALA A 662 -15.44 2.63 -20.26
C ALA A 662 -16.92 2.75 -19.83
N LEU A 663 -17.79 3.14 -20.77
CA LEU A 663 -19.23 3.24 -20.53
C LEU A 663 -19.96 2.37 -21.54
N GLY A 664 -20.91 1.58 -21.03
CA GLY A 664 -21.70 0.65 -21.80
C GLY A 664 -23.18 0.89 -21.62
N GLY A 665 -24.00 0.53 -22.60
CA GLY A 665 -25.43 0.47 -22.41
C GLY A 665 -26.11 -0.47 -23.38
N TRP A 666 -27.28 -0.94 -22.98
CA TRP A 666 -28.20 -1.57 -23.92
C TRP A 666 -28.85 -0.52 -24.81
N ALA A 667 -29.60 -0.93 -25.83
CA ALA A 667 -30.32 0.00 -26.70
C ALA A 667 -31.19 1.02 -25.93
N ALA A 668 -31.81 0.59 -24.82
CA ALA A 668 -32.59 1.46 -23.94
C ALA A 668 -31.74 2.44 -23.10
N GLY A 669 -30.48 2.10 -22.82
CA GLY A 669 -29.53 2.95 -22.09
C GLY A 669 -28.94 4.10 -22.93
N ARG A 670 -29.00 4.01 -24.28
CA ARG A 670 -28.49 5.05 -25.19
C ARG A 670 -29.07 6.43 -24.89
N GLY A 671 -30.39 6.50 -24.67
CA GLY A 671 -31.06 7.77 -24.41
C GLY A 671 -30.58 8.47 -23.14
N LEU A 672 -30.19 7.72 -22.11
CA LEU A 672 -29.66 8.28 -20.86
C LEU A 672 -28.23 8.82 -21.04
N LEU A 673 -27.37 8.13 -21.79
CA LEU A 673 -26.03 8.62 -22.15
C LEU A 673 -26.12 9.93 -22.93
N GLU A 674 -26.97 9.99 -23.95
CA GLU A 674 -27.18 11.19 -24.76
C GLU A 674 -27.80 12.33 -23.94
N ALA A 675 -28.72 12.03 -23.02
CA ALA A 675 -29.28 13.02 -22.10
C ALA A 675 -28.24 13.57 -21.11
N ALA A 676 -27.21 12.79 -20.76
CA ALA A 676 -26.06 13.22 -19.97
C ALA A 676 -25.02 14.01 -20.80
N GLY A 677 -25.26 14.23 -22.09
CA GLY A 677 -24.35 14.93 -22.99
C GLY A 677 -23.19 14.07 -23.49
N ILE A 678 -23.30 12.74 -23.40
CA ILE A 678 -22.28 11.79 -23.84
C ILE A 678 -22.67 11.23 -25.21
N PRO A 679 -21.94 11.57 -26.30
CA PRO A 679 -22.25 11.06 -27.62
C PRO A 679 -22.05 9.55 -27.69
N SER A 680 -23.01 8.85 -28.29
CA SER A 680 -22.97 7.38 -28.43
C SER A 680 -21.83 6.86 -29.31
N GLU A 681 -21.27 7.73 -30.17
CA GLU A 681 -20.11 7.44 -31.03
C GLU A 681 -18.77 7.93 -30.45
N ALA A 682 -18.77 8.46 -29.21
CA ALA A 682 -17.53 8.89 -28.58
C ALA A 682 -16.61 7.68 -28.27
N PRO A 683 -15.28 7.85 -28.28
CA PRO A 683 -14.36 6.78 -27.89
C PRO A 683 -14.70 6.24 -26.50
N GLY A 684 -14.75 4.91 -26.37
CA GLY A 684 -14.99 4.24 -25.09
C GLY A 684 -16.45 4.02 -24.71
N ILE A 685 -17.38 4.31 -25.64
CA ILE A 685 -18.80 4.02 -25.48
C ILE A 685 -19.16 2.74 -26.24
N VAL A 686 -19.81 1.79 -25.56
CA VAL A 686 -20.26 0.52 -26.15
C VAL A 686 -21.78 0.44 -26.06
N ILE A 687 -22.46 0.31 -27.19
CA ILE A 687 -23.90 0.02 -27.24
C ILE A 687 -24.09 -1.36 -27.87
N ALA A 688 -24.79 -2.25 -27.18
CA ALA A 688 -25.07 -3.60 -27.66
C ALA A 688 -26.51 -4.03 -27.37
N ASP A 689 -26.97 -5.06 -28.08
CA ASP A 689 -28.35 -5.56 -27.98
C ASP A 689 -28.51 -6.69 -26.93
N ASP A 690 -27.40 -7.28 -26.47
CA ASP A 690 -27.41 -8.33 -25.45
C ASP A 690 -26.23 -8.16 -24.46
N ALA A 691 -26.36 -8.82 -23.30
CA ALA A 691 -25.38 -8.71 -22.24
C ALA A 691 -23.98 -9.18 -22.67
N SER A 692 -23.86 -10.27 -23.43
CA SER A 692 -22.58 -10.87 -23.81
C SER A 692 -21.77 -9.92 -24.69
N ALA A 693 -22.40 -9.36 -25.73
CA ALA A 693 -21.76 -8.41 -26.62
C ALA A 693 -21.36 -7.12 -25.87
N LEU A 694 -22.20 -6.67 -24.93
CA LEU A 694 -21.90 -5.50 -24.09
C LEU A 694 -20.67 -5.76 -23.21
N PHE A 695 -20.61 -6.93 -22.57
CA PHE A 695 -19.51 -7.34 -21.71
C PHE A 695 -18.20 -7.48 -22.47
N ASP A 696 -18.21 -8.13 -23.63
CA ASP A 696 -17.01 -8.29 -24.47
C ASP A 696 -16.46 -6.93 -24.91
N GLY A 697 -17.33 -6.01 -25.34
CA GLY A 697 -16.92 -4.66 -25.73
C GLY A 697 -16.35 -3.84 -24.56
N ILE A 698 -16.98 -3.92 -23.39
CA ILE A 698 -16.55 -3.16 -22.20
C ILE A 698 -15.24 -3.71 -21.64
N THR A 699 -15.12 -5.03 -21.52
CA THR A 699 -13.89 -5.65 -21.02
C THR A 699 -12.70 -5.44 -21.95
N ALA A 700 -12.92 -5.40 -23.27
CA ALA A 700 -11.86 -5.04 -24.22
C ALA A 700 -11.29 -3.64 -23.93
N LEU A 701 -12.13 -2.66 -23.60
CA LEU A 701 -11.70 -1.31 -23.24
C LEU A 701 -11.03 -1.26 -21.85
N MET A 702 -11.54 -2.02 -20.89
CA MET A 702 -11.03 -2.02 -19.51
C MET A 702 -9.60 -2.58 -19.39
N LYS A 703 -9.17 -3.46 -20.31
CA LYS A 703 -7.81 -4.03 -20.29
C LYS A 703 -6.71 -2.98 -20.38
N SER A 704 -6.98 -1.86 -21.07
CA SER A 704 -6.10 -0.70 -21.18
C SER A 704 -6.29 0.32 -20.05
N HIS A 705 -7.04 -0.05 -19.01
CA HIS A 705 -7.44 0.72 -17.84
C HIS A 705 -8.38 1.91 -18.10
N ARG A 706 -8.05 2.79 -19.05
CA ARG A 706 -8.85 3.96 -19.45
C ARG A 706 -8.79 4.15 -20.96
N VAL A 707 -9.71 4.95 -21.47
CA VAL A 707 -9.82 5.32 -22.89
C VAL A 707 -9.15 6.68 -23.08
N TRP A 708 -7.82 6.68 -23.16
CA TRP A 708 -6.96 7.87 -23.14
C TRP A 708 -7.16 8.79 -24.35
N GLU A 709 -7.76 8.30 -25.44
CA GLU A 709 -8.12 9.09 -26.61
C GLU A 709 -9.08 10.24 -26.29
N ARG A 710 -9.74 10.21 -25.12
CA ARG A 710 -10.63 11.28 -24.64
C ARG A 710 -9.92 12.42 -23.92
N GLN A 711 -8.64 12.30 -23.57
CA GLN A 711 -7.87 13.37 -22.92
C GLN A 711 -7.05 14.21 -23.92
N VAL A 712 -7.05 13.84 -25.20
CA VAL A 712 -6.30 14.50 -26.28
C VAL A 712 -7.03 15.75 -26.78
#